data_AF-A0A6A1WJK8-F1
#
_entry.id   AF-A0A6A1WJK8-F1
#
_cell.length_a   1.000
_cell.length_b   1.000
_cell.length_c   1.000
_cell.angle_alpha   90.00
_cell.angle_beta   90.00
_cell.angle_gamma   90.00
#
_symmetry.space_group_name_H-M   'P 1'
#
loop_
_entity.id
_entity.type
_entity.pdbx_description
1 polymer ?
#
loop_
_entity_poly.entity_id
_entity_poly.type
_entity_poly.pdbx_seq_one_letter_code
_entity_poly.pdbx_strand_id
1 'polypeptide(L)'
;MVWLFVGNPPLVIARGGFSGLFPDSSSLAYNLALEVSVPNVLLWCDVQLTKDGAGICIPDIRLENATDIASVLKNRNKVYEVNGVPTRGWFSVDFTLPELANVFLTQGVYSRTNKFDGNGLRILTVQDVATTKKPPGLWLNIQHDIFFTQHNLNMRSFVLSVSKSVVASYISSPEVAFLRRIATHFNPRKTKLVFRFLGQDEIEPSTNQTYGSLLKNLTVIKTFASGILVPKAYIWPVDRSLYLQPHTSVVVDAHKEGLEVFASDFANDVPLSYDYSYDPISECLSFIDNGKFSVDGVLTDFPITPSTAINCFAHVGRNASAQAKPLVISKCGSSGDYPGCTDLAYMQAIADGVDVLDCPVQLAKDGTPFCLGSINLIDSTTVVQSSFLNLTTNIPEIKAGSGIFTFSLTWSQIQTLTPAIANPYNVYRLFRNPKHKNVGKFLTLSDFLALSKNASSLTGVLIGIESSNSSVLMKFKDKNTYELVYKVDKNIRDAHDSAVQNIKTFANSVVVSKASVFPENQALLAGATDTVSKLQSFKLPVYVETFQNEFVSQAWDFLSDATVEINSFVMGANVDGVITDFPKTAARYKRNRCLGLGNETPSYMSTVQPRSLMQFVTQTYMPPVQAPYPVLANSDVAEPPLPPVSVGAPTSRLSGGSSSVNMNTLDDSLTNFGVAETPLAPPVPVRVPTSRPGGGLSITMRNKWADLMSWINKLLS
;
A
#
# COMPACT_ATOMS: atom_id res chain seq x y z
N MET A 1 -30.56 -3.45 -4.39
CA MET A 1 -30.10 -2.76 -5.61
C MET A 1 -29.90 -1.30 -5.22
N VAL A 2 -28.66 -0.82 -5.15
CA VAL A 2 -28.37 0.60 -4.89
C VAL A 2 -28.65 1.34 -6.18
N TRP A 3 -29.47 2.39 -6.13
CA TRP A 3 -29.94 3.10 -7.31
C TRP A 3 -28.80 3.88 -7.95
N LEU A 4 -28.33 3.44 -9.11
CA LEU A 4 -27.51 4.24 -10.02
C LEU A 4 -28.43 5.25 -10.71
N PHE A 5 -28.06 6.52 -10.78
CA PHE A 5 -28.86 7.56 -11.43
C PHE A 5 -29.18 7.21 -12.90
N VAL A 6 -28.27 6.53 -13.59
CA VAL A 6 -28.42 6.14 -15.01
C VAL A 6 -28.52 4.61 -15.20
N GLY A 7 -28.55 3.81 -14.14
CA GLY A 7 -28.59 2.33 -14.24
C GLY A 7 -27.32 1.68 -14.83
N ASN A 8 -26.28 2.46 -15.15
CA ASN A 8 -25.02 2.00 -15.71
C ASN A 8 -23.93 1.93 -14.62
N PRO A 9 -22.92 1.04 -14.76
CA PRO A 9 -21.77 1.02 -13.86
C PRO A 9 -21.08 2.40 -13.80
N PRO A 10 -20.53 2.78 -12.63
CA PRO A 10 -19.77 4.03 -12.50
C PRO A 10 -18.61 4.10 -13.51
N LEU A 11 -18.31 5.31 -13.99
CA LEU A 11 -17.21 5.55 -14.93
C LEU A 11 -15.86 5.62 -14.22
N VAL A 12 -14.83 5.10 -14.88
CA VAL A 12 -13.43 5.32 -14.49
C VAL A 12 -12.85 6.44 -15.34
N ILE A 13 -12.32 7.47 -14.68
CA ILE A 13 -11.72 8.63 -15.32
C ILE A 13 -10.25 8.69 -14.89
N ALA A 14 -9.34 8.51 -15.85
CA ALA A 14 -7.91 8.44 -15.63
C ALA A 14 -7.28 9.85 -15.70
N ARG A 15 -6.96 10.45 -14.55
CA ARG A 15 -6.42 11.82 -14.41
C ARG A 15 -5.03 11.89 -15.04
N GLY A 16 -4.93 12.50 -16.22
CA GLY A 16 -3.67 12.52 -16.97
C GLY A 16 -3.20 11.13 -17.42
N GLY A 17 -4.12 10.16 -17.53
CA GLY A 17 -3.78 8.74 -17.72
C GLY A 17 -3.44 8.05 -16.40
N PHE A 18 -2.40 7.21 -16.39
CA PHE A 18 -1.87 6.56 -15.19
C PHE A 18 -0.79 7.45 -14.53
N SER A 19 -1.20 8.65 -14.10
CA SER A 19 -0.32 9.65 -13.47
C SER A 19 0.23 9.23 -12.11
N GLY A 20 -0.35 8.19 -11.50
CA GLY A 20 0.15 7.53 -10.29
C GLY A 20 1.54 6.91 -10.44
N LEU A 21 1.96 6.61 -11.67
CA LEU A 21 3.23 5.95 -11.97
C LEU A 21 4.11 6.78 -12.91
N PHE A 22 3.55 7.28 -14.00
CA PHE A 22 4.28 8.03 -15.03
C PHE A 22 4.02 9.54 -14.93
N PRO A 23 4.88 10.38 -15.55
CA PRO A 23 4.57 11.80 -15.71
C PRO A 23 3.16 12.01 -16.28
N ASP A 24 2.38 12.88 -15.65
CA ASP A 24 0.98 13.16 -15.99
C ASP A 24 0.85 13.58 -17.47
N SER A 25 -0.22 13.14 -18.12
CA SER A 25 -0.57 13.49 -19.49
C SER A 25 0.47 13.03 -20.53
N SER A 26 1.41 12.17 -20.13
CA SER A 26 2.41 11.59 -21.03
C SER A 26 1.83 10.47 -21.88
N SER A 27 2.53 10.18 -22.99
CA SER A 27 2.18 9.08 -23.88
C SER A 27 2.16 7.72 -23.17
N LEU A 28 3.04 7.50 -22.19
CA LEU A 28 3.11 6.27 -21.37
C LEU A 28 1.96 6.21 -20.37
N ALA A 29 1.65 7.31 -19.67
CA ALA A 29 0.54 7.37 -18.74
C ALA A 29 -0.79 7.05 -19.44
N TYR A 30 -1.06 7.65 -20.60
CA TYR A 30 -2.28 7.38 -21.36
C TYR A 30 -2.34 5.96 -21.90
N ASN A 31 -1.23 5.41 -22.40
CA ASN A 31 -1.21 4.04 -22.91
C ASN A 31 -1.49 3.04 -21.78
N LEU A 32 -0.80 3.17 -20.65
CA LEU A 32 -0.99 2.27 -19.52
C LEU A 32 -2.44 2.33 -19.04
N ALA A 33 -3.03 3.52 -18.90
CA ALA A 33 -4.43 3.66 -18.50
C ALA A 33 -5.40 2.93 -19.45
N LEU A 34 -5.17 2.96 -20.77
CA LEU A 34 -5.99 2.22 -21.74
C LEU A 34 -5.77 0.70 -21.65
N GLU A 35 -4.56 0.26 -21.31
CA GLU A 35 -4.20 -1.15 -21.20
C GLU A 35 -4.75 -1.81 -19.92
N VAL A 36 -4.71 -1.12 -18.79
CA VAL A 36 -4.99 -1.71 -17.46
C VAL A 36 -6.27 -1.19 -16.80
N SER A 37 -7.24 -0.69 -17.58
CA SER A 37 -8.52 -0.21 -17.06
C SER A 37 -9.72 -0.85 -17.74
N VAL A 38 -10.93 -0.53 -17.28
CA VAL A 38 -12.17 -0.92 -17.97
C VAL A 38 -12.21 -0.42 -19.42
N PRO A 39 -12.86 -1.16 -20.34
CA PRO A 39 -12.88 -0.82 -21.76
C PRO A 39 -13.47 0.56 -22.11
N ASN A 40 -14.30 1.12 -21.23
CA ASN A 40 -14.93 2.43 -21.38
C ASN A 40 -14.24 3.53 -20.54
N VAL A 41 -12.98 3.33 -20.13
CA VAL A 41 -12.20 4.34 -19.40
C VAL A 41 -12.15 5.66 -20.17
N LEU A 42 -12.30 6.76 -19.44
CA LEU A 42 -12.16 8.11 -19.98
C LEU A 42 -10.77 8.64 -19.69
N LEU A 43 -10.10 9.20 -20.70
CA LEU A 43 -8.85 9.93 -20.49
C LEU A 43 -9.16 11.38 -20.13
N TRP A 44 -8.51 11.89 -19.09
CA TRP A 44 -8.62 13.26 -18.63
C TRP A 44 -7.47 14.11 -19.14
N CYS A 45 -7.78 15.28 -19.67
CA CYS A 45 -6.81 16.28 -20.09
C CYS A 45 -7.13 17.63 -19.43
N ASP A 46 -6.20 18.12 -18.62
CA ASP A 46 -6.20 19.50 -18.14
C ASP A 46 -5.70 20.42 -19.26
N VAL A 47 -6.63 21.16 -19.86
CA VAL A 47 -6.34 21.93 -21.07
C VAL A 47 -5.79 23.31 -20.70
N GLN A 48 -4.65 23.64 -21.29
CA GLN A 48 -4.07 24.98 -21.25
C GLN A 48 -3.79 25.49 -22.67
N LEU A 49 -3.87 26.81 -22.87
CA LEU A 49 -3.55 27.43 -24.17
C LEU A 49 -2.11 27.95 -24.18
N THR A 50 -1.40 27.64 -25.25
CA THR A 50 -0.11 28.27 -25.59
C THR A 50 -0.33 29.70 -26.10
N LYS A 51 0.74 30.48 -26.20
CA LYS A 51 0.74 31.85 -26.73
C LYS A 51 0.11 31.97 -28.14
N ASP A 52 0.29 30.95 -28.96
CA ASP A 52 -0.26 30.83 -30.32
C ASP A 52 -1.65 30.14 -30.35
N GLY A 53 -2.25 29.87 -29.19
CA GLY A 53 -3.62 29.36 -29.07
C GLY A 53 -3.78 27.86 -29.29
N ALA A 54 -2.71 27.07 -29.24
CA ALA A 54 -2.79 25.61 -29.25
C ALA A 54 -3.18 25.08 -27.87
N GLY A 55 -4.04 24.06 -27.83
CA GLY A 55 -4.49 23.44 -26.58
C GLY A 55 -3.66 22.22 -26.20
N ILE A 56 -2.91 22.32 -25.11
CA ILE A 56 -2.04 21.28 -24.57
C ILE A 56 -2.64 20.65 -23.31
N CYS A 57 -2.33 19.37 -23.08
CA CYS A 57 -2.70 18.64 -21.86
C CYS A 57 -1.57 18.73 -20.83
N ILE A 58 -1.78 19.44 -19.73
CA ILE A 58 -0.79 19.60 -18.66
C ILE A 58 -1.47 19.96 -17.33
N PRO A 59 -1.11 19.30 -16.21
CA PRO A 59 -1.94 19.31 -14.99
C PRO A 59 -1.87 20.62 -14.19
N ASP A 60 -0.76 21.35 -14.24
CA ASP A 60 -0.50 22.54 -13.42
C ASP A 60 -0.26 23.78 -14.30
N ILE A 61 -0.79 24.92 -13.87
CA ILE A 61 -0.64 26.22 -14.56
C ILE A 61 0.82 26.69 -14.61
N ARG A 62 1.63 26.25 -13.65
CA ARG A 62 3.08 26.38 -13.63
C ARG A 62 3.70 25.17 -14.30
N LEU A 63 4.22 25.38 -15.50
CA LEU A 63 4.76 24.32 -16.35
C LEU A 63 5.92 23.57 -15.66
N GLU A 64 6.72 24.23 -14.82
CA GLU A 64 7.85 23.62 -14.11
C GLU A 64 7.44 22.55 -13.09
N ASN A 65 6.17 22.50 -12.68
CA ASN A 65 5.69 21.48 -11.75
C ASN A 65 5.47 20.12 -12.41
N ALA A 66 5.42 20.06 -13.74
CA ALA A 66 5.19 18.81 -14.49
C ALA A 66 6.14 18.67 -15.70
N THR A 67 7.13 19.54 -15.83
CA THR A 67 8.09 19.53 -16.95
C THR A 67 9.47 19.99 -16.54
N ASP A 68 10.45 19.73 -17.41
CA ASP A 68 11.83 20.19 -17.28
C ASP A 68 12.07 21.64 -17.73
N ILE A 69 11.01 22.43 -18.00
CA ILE A 69 11.09 23.75 -18.64
C ILE A 69 12.02 24.73 -17.92
N ALA A 70 12.11 24.68 -16.59
CA ALA A 70 12.97 25.57 -15.81
C ALA A 70 14.47 25.36 -16.15
N SER A 71 14.82 24.15 -16.58
CA SER A 71 16.19 23.79 -17.00
C SER A 71 16.45 24.10 -18.49
N VAL A 72 15.44 23.98 -19.34
CA VAL A 72 15.52 24.15 -20.80
C VAL A 72 15.40 25.63 -21.20
N LEU A 73 14.40 26.34 -20.66
CA LEU A 73 14.09 27.74 -20.97
C LEU A 73 14.37 28.65 -19.76
N LYS A 74 15.66 28.75 -19.40
CA LYS A 74 16.13 29.51 -18.24
C LYS A 74 15.75 30.99 -18.32
N ASN A 75 15.52 31.61 -17.16
CA ASN A 75 15.24 33.04 -17.00
C ASN A 75 14.00 33.56 -17.76
N ARG A 76 13.09 32.66 -18.16
CA ARG A 76 11.82 33.00 -18.83
C ARG A 76 10.61 32.95 -17.88
N ASN A 77 10.82 32.81 -16.57
CA ASN A 77 9.73 32.89 -15.61
C ASN A 77 9.17 34.31 -15.51
N LYS A 78 7.89 34.39 -15.16
CA LYS A 78 7.16 35.63 -14.92
C LYS A 78 6.34 35.53 -13.64
N VAL A 79 5.78 36.66 -13.25
CA VAL A 79 4.80 36.74 -12.16
C VAL A 79 3.48 37.18 -12.78
N TYR A 80 2.45 36.38 -12.59
CA TYR A 80 1.08 36.72 -12.98
C TYR A 80 0.13 36.52 -11.80
N GLU A 81 -1.01 37.20 -11.84
CA GLU A 81 -2.09 36.96 -10.89
C GLU A 81 -2.93 35.77 -11.37
N VAL A 82 -2.86 34.65 -10.65
CA VAL A 82 -3.70 33.48 -10.90
C VAL A 82 -4.75 33.44 -9.80
N ASN A 83 -6.03 33.63 -10.16
CA ASN A 83 -7.13 33.73 -9.19
C ASN A 83 -6.88 34.77 -8.08
N GLY A 84 -6.27 35.91 -8.42
CA GLY A 84 -5.95 36.99 -7.49
C GLY A 84 -4.69 36.76 -6.63
N VAL A 85 -3.96 35.66 -6.85
CA VAL A 85 -2.72 35.36 -6.12
C VAL A 85 -1.51 35.60 -7.04
N PRO A 86 -0.56 36.49 -6.65
CA PRO A 86 0.70 36.66 -7.36
C PRO A 86 1.49 35.35 -7.39
N THR A 87 1.59 34.76 -8.57
CA THR A 87 2.19 33.44 -8.79
C THR A 87 3.38 33.59 -9.72
N ARG A 88 4.56 33.15 -9.25
CA ARG A 88 5.78 33.11 -10.06
C ARG A 88 5.94 31.72 -10.69
N GLY A 89 6.24 31.67 -11.99
CA GLY A 89 6.51 30.41 -12.68
C GLY A 89 6.67 30.58 -14.19
N TRP A 90 6.68 29.46 -14.91
CA TRP A 90 6.61 29.40 -16.37
C TRP A 90 5.18 29.10 -16.78
N PHE A 91 4.58 29.99 -17.57
CA PHE A 91 3.17 29.88 -17.96
C PHE A 91 3.05 29.58 -19.45
N SER A 92 2.10 28.73 -19.84
CA SER A 92 1.88 28.37 -21.25
C SER A 92 1.62 29.58 -22.16
N VAL A 93 1.03 30.64 -21.61
CA VAL A 93 0.74 31.90 -22.33
C VAL A 93 1.99 32.64 -22.81
N ASP A 94 3.17 32.31 -22.29
CA ASP A 94 4.45 32.93 -22.65
C ASP A 94 5.20 32.21 -23.78
N PHE A 95 4.73 31.03 -24.19
CA PHE A 95 5.43 30.15 -25.14
C PHE A 95 4.47 29.68 -26.24
N THR A 96 4.96 29.68 -27.47
CA THR A 96 4.29 29.04 -28.61
C THR A 96 4.46 27.52 -28.54
N LEU A 97 3.58 26.75 -29.19
CA LEU A 97 3.73 25.29 -29.23
C LEU A 97 5.10 24.84 -29.79
N PRO A 98 5.67 25.44 -30.85
CA PRO A 98 7.02 25.13 -31.30
C PRO A 98 8.13 25.44 -30.29
N GLU A 99 8.01 26.49 -29.47
CA GLU A 99 8.97 26.78 -28.39
C GLU A 99 8.96 25.68 -27.31
N LEU A 100 7.81 25.04 -27.09
CA LEU A 100 7.65 23.94 -26.12
C LEU A 100 8.06 22.56 -26.68
N ALA A 101 8.47 22.45 -27.94
CA ALA A 101 8.74 21.16 -28.58
C ALA A 101 9.89 20.36 -27.93
N ASN A 102 10.81 21.04 -27.24
CA ASN A 102 11.95 20.46 -26.53
C ASN A 102 11.78 20.48 -25.00
N VAL A 103 10.56 20.76 -24.51
CA VAL A 103 10.20 20.66 -23.10
C VAL A 103 9.57 19.29 -22.88
N PHE A 104 10.06 18.55 -21.91
CA PHE A 104 9.61 17.20 -21.61
C PHE A 104 8.88 17.13 -20.28
N LEU A 105 7.86 16.28 -20.23
CA LEU A 105 7.09 15.97 -19.03
C LEU A 105 7.97 15.22 -18.02
N THR A 106 7.82 15.58 -16.75
CA THR A 106 8.52 14.98 -15.60
C THR A 106 7.54 14.69 -14.47
N GLN A 107 7.93 13.82 -13.53
CA GLN A 107 7.12 13.51 -12.36
C GLN A 107 7.01 14.74 -11.44
N GLY A 108 5.79 15.28 -11.31
CA GLY A 108 5.51 16.46 -10.49
C GLY A 108 5.25 16.19 -9.01
N VAL A 109 4.97 14.93 -8.66
CA VAL A 109 4.72 14.51 -7.28
C VAL A 109 6.01 13.90 -6.71
N TYR A 110 6.70 14.64 -5.84
CA TYR A 110 8.02 14.23 -5.32
C TYR A 110 8.03 12.93 -4.48
N SER A 111 6.88 12.48 -3.98
CA SER A 111 6.77 11.18 -3.31
C SER A 111 6.72 10.00 -4.29
N ARG A 112 6.44 10.26 -5.58
CA ARG A 112 6.46 9.25 -6.65
C ARG A 112 7.86 9.12 -7.23
N THR A 113 8.12 7.98 -7.86
CA THR A 113 9.42 7.71 -8.49
C THR A 113 9.67 8.61 -9.70
N ASN A 114 10.84 9.24 -9.75
CA ASN A 114 11.33 10.00 -10.90
C ASN A 114 12.06 9.13 -11.95
N LYS A 115 12.09 7.80 -11.76
CA LYS A 115 12.84 6.87 -12.63
C LYS A 115 12.38 6.87 -14.09
N PHE A 116 11.18 7.35 -14.35
CA PHE A 116 10.59 7.46 -15.68
C PHE A 116 10.77 8.85 -16.30
N ASP A 117 11.49 9.75 -15.63
CA ASP A 117 11.89 11.04 -16.19
C ASP A 117 13.04 10.87 -17.20
N GLY A 118 13.23 11.88 -18.06
CA GLY A 118 14.29 11.88 -19.07
C GLY A 118 14.03 10.97 -20.28
N ASN A 119 12.85 10.35 -20.37
CA ASN A 119 12.44 9.50 -21.51
C ASN A 119 12.01 10.30 -22.76
N GLY A 120 12.20 11.62 -22.79
CA GLY A 120 11.79 12.45 -23.92
C GLY A 120 10.27 12.52 -24.12
N LEU A 121 9.49 12.38 -23.05
CA LEU A 121 8.03 12.41 -23.07
C LEU A 121 7.55 13.84 -23.37
N ARG A 122 7.04 14.06 -24.59
CA ARG A 122 6.60 15.39 -25.04
C ARG A 122 5.23 15.76 -24.48
N ILE A 123 4.99 17.06 -24.32
CA ILE A 123 3.66 17.63 -24.09
C ILE A 123 2.77 17.30 -25.29
N LEU A 124 1.59 16.73 -25.03
CA LEU A 124 0.61 16.37 -26.07
C LEU A 124 -0.46 17.45 -26.21
N THR A 125 -0.90 17.71 -27.44
CA THR A 125 -2.11 18.50 -27.69
C THR A 125 -3.36 17.67 -27.48
N VAL A 126 -4.51 18.33 -27.31
CA VAL A 126 -5.82 17.65 -27.25
C VAL A 126 -6.06 16.78 -28.49
N GLN A 127 -5.66 17.27 -29.66
CA GLN A 127 -5.74 16.54 -30.92
C GLN A 127 -4.80 15.34 -30.95
N ASP A 128 -3.58 15.44 -30.42
CA ASP A 128 -2.67 14.31 -30.33
C ASP A 128 -3.25 13.20 -29.45
N VAL A 129 -3.82 13.54 -28.29
CA VAL A 129 -4.48 12.55 -27.42
C VAL A 129 -5.64 11.86 -28.15
N ALA A 130 -6.51 12.63 -28.79
CA ALA A 130 -7.67 12.10 -29.49
C ALA A 130 -7.28 11.19 -30.68
N THR A 131 -6.26 11.56 -31.44
CA THR A 131 -5.91 10.87 -32.70
C THR A 131 -4.89 9.74 -32.52
N THR A 132 -3.92 9.90 -31.61
CA THR A 132 -2.86 8.91 -31.40
C THR A 132 -3.24 7.86 -30.36
N LYS A 133 -4.00 8.25 -29.33
CA LYS A 133 -4.43 7.33 -28.24
C LYS A 133 -5.80 6.72 -28.52
N LYS A 134 -6.65 7.42 -29.27
CA LYS A 134 -8.01 6.99 -29.65
C LYS A 134 -8.79 6.43 -28.46
N PRO A 135 -8.91 7.20 -27.36
CA PRO A 135 -9.58 6.69 -26.17
C PRO A 135 -11.08 6.46 -26.42
N PRO A 136 -11.73 5.59 -25.63
CA PRO A 136 -13.18 5.37 -25.69
C PRO A 136 -13.98 6.66 -25.47
N GLY A 137 -13.44 7.55 -24.64
CA GLY A 137 -13.93 8.91 -24.50
C GLY A 137 -12.87 9.82 -23.87
N LEU A 138 -13.04 11.12 -24.11
CA LEU A 138 -12.13 12.16 -23.66
C LEU A 138 -12.88 13.13 -22.73
N TRP A 139 -12.24 13.47 -21.62
CA TRP A 139 -12.71 14.47 -20.68
C TRP A 139 -11.77 15.69 -20.74
N LEU A 140 -12.29 16.84 -21.15
CA LEU A 140 -11.54 18.09 -21.20
C LEU A 140 -11.85 18.94 -19.97
N ASN A 141 -10.83 19.26 -19.17
CA ASN A 141 -10.99 20.12 -18.02
C ASN A 141 -10.37 21.50 -18.26
N ILE A 142 -11.21 22.54 -18.18
CA ILE A 142 -10.87 23.94 -18.41
C ILE A 142 -10.76 24.64 -17.06
N GLN A 143 -9.56 24.78 -16.52
CA GLN A 143 -9.35 25.23 -15.14
C GLN A 143 -9.36 26.75 -14.95
N HIS A 144 -8.88 27.52 -15.94
CA HIS A 144 -8.51 28.93 -15.74
C HIS A 144 -8.95 29.84 -16.91
N ASP A 145 -10.21 29.79 -17.35
CA ASP A 145 -10.69 30.60 -18.49
C ASP A 145 -10.51 32.11 -18.27
N ILE A 146 -10.70 32.60 -17.04
CA ILE A 146 -10.46 34.01 -16.69
C ILE A 146 -8.99 34.38 -16.93
N PHE A 147 -8.04 33.56 -16.48
CA PHE A 147 -6.60 33.80 -16.67
C PHE A 147 -6.26 33.87 -18.16
N PHE A 148 -6.69 32.90 -18.96
CA PHE A 148 -6.42 32.91 -20.41
C PHE A 148 -7.06 34.13 -21.10
N THR A 149 -8.25 34.54 -20.67
CA THR A 149 -8.91 35.75 -21.18
C THR A 149 -8.11 37.03 -20.91
N GLN A 150 -7.51 37.16 -19.72
CA GLN A 150 -6.63 38.28 -19.37
C GLN A 150 -5.37 38.35 -20.26
N HIS A 151 -4.96 37.21 -20.82
CA HIS A 151 -3.83 37.09 -21.74
C HIS A 151 -4.25 37.09 -23.23
N ASN A 152 -5.44 37.61 -23.56
CA ASN A 152 -5.98 37.68 -24.92
C ASN A 152 -6.15 36.31 -25.62
N LEU A 153 -6.25 35.23 -24.84
CA LEU A 153 -6.55 33.88 -25.32
C LEU A 153 -8.00 33.52 -24.98
N ASN A 154 -8.65 32.74 -25.84
CA ASN A 154 -10.08 32.45 -25.70
C ASN A 154 -10.35 30.95 -25.64
N MET A 155 -10.52 30.42 -24.42
CA MET A 155 -10.81 29.00 -24.18
C MET A 155 -12.13 28.57 -24.81
N ARG A 156 -13.16 29.43 -24.83
CA ARG A 156 -14.43 29.13 -25.49
C ARG A 156 -14.22 28.89 -26.98
N SER A 157 -13.52 29.79 -27.67
CA SER A 157 -13.23 29.66 -29.10
C SER A 157 -12.42 28.41 -29.39
N PHE A 158 -11.42 28.11 -28.55
CA PHE A 158 -10.66 26.87 -28.64
C PHE A 158 -11.55 25.64 -28.52
N VAL A 159 -12.35 25.54 -27.43
CA VAL A 159 -13.23 24.41 -27.14
C VAL A 159 -14.24 24.18 -28.27
N LEU A 160 -14.85 25.24 -28.80
CA LEU A 160 -15.77 25.14 -29.96
C LEU A 160 -15.05 24.72 -31.23
N SER A 161 -13.81 25.13 -31.43
CA SER A 161 -13.00 24.76 -32.59
C SER A 161 -12.58 23.29 -32.52
N VAL A 162 -11.97 22.85 -31.42
CA VAL A 162 -11.51 21.47 -31.23
C VAL A 162 -12.65 20.47 -31.25
N SER A 163 -13.83 20.86 -30.76
CA SER A 163 -15.03 20.00 -30.76
C SER A 163 -15.55 19.66 -32.17
N LYS A 164 -15.06 20.32 -33.22
CA LYS A 164 -15.38 19.98 -34.62
C LYS A 164 -14.61 18.75 -35.11
N SER A 165 -13.43 18.47 -34.56
CA SER A 165 -12.58 17.35 -34.96
C SER A 165 -12.39 16.31 -33.85
N VAL A 166 -12.60 16.68 -32.60
CA VAL A 166 -12.47 15.82 -31.42
C VAL A 166 -13.79 15.74 -30.70
N VAL A 167 -14.28 14.52 -30.44
CA VAL A 167 -15.49 14.32 -29.64
C VAL A 167 -15.09 14.21 -28.17
N ALA A 168 -15.27 15.28 -27.40
CA ALA A 168 -15.16 15.25 -25.95
C ALA A 168 -16.48 14.75 -25.34
N SER A 169 -16.43 13.66 -24.58
CA SER A 169 -17.59 13.11 -23.87
C SER A 169 -18.02 14.04 -22.73
N TYR A 170 -17.04 14.68 -22.10
CA TYR A 170 -17.25 15.61 -20.98
C TYR A 170 -16.36 16.84 -21.13
N ILE A 171 -16.91 17.98 -20.72
CA ILE A 171 -16.15 19.22 -20.52
C ILE A 171 -16.44 19.71 -19.10
N SER A 172 -15.41 19.91 -18.30
CA SER A 172 -15.55 20.46 -16.95
C SER A 172 -14.84 21.79 -16.79
N SER A 173 -15.32 22.56 -15.82
CA SER A 173 -14.64 23.77 -15.37
C SER A 173 -15.05 24.09 -13.94
N PRO A 174 -14.14 24.66 -13.13
CA PRO A 174 -14.48 25.22 -11.84
C PRO A 174 -15.06 26.64 -11.94
N GLU A 175 -15.11 27.25 -13.13
CA GLU A 175 -15.61 28.62 -13.34
C GLU A 175 -17.05 28.62 -13.89
N VAL A 176 -17.99 29.16 -13.12
CA VAL A 176 -19.44 29.16 -13.46
C VAL A 176 -19.72 29.96 -14.73
N ALA A 177 -19.11 31.14 -14.86
CA ALA A 177 -19.28 32.00 -16.04
C ALA A 177 -18.84 31.31 -17.34
N PHE A 178 -17.77 30.52 -17.30
CA PHE A 178 -17.30 29.77 -18.46
C PHE A 178 -18.35 28.74 -18.91
N LEU A 179 -18.82 27.87 -17.99
CA LEU A 179 -19.79 26.83 -18.32
C LEU A 179 -21.11 27.41 -18.85
N ARG A 180 -21.63 28.46 -18.21
CA ARG A 180 -22.86 29.14 -18.69
C ARG A 180 -22.72 29.65 -20.12
N ARG A 181 -21.53 30.17 -20.47
CA ARG A 181 -21.26 30.74 -21.79
C ARG A 181 -21.17 29.69 -22.90
N ILE A 182 -20.78 28.45 -22.57
CA ILE A 182 -20.71 27.34 -23.53
C ILE A 182 -21.93 26.43 -23.52
N ALA A 183 -22.76 26.46 -22.48
CA ALA A 183 -23.91 25.57 -22.30
C ALA A 183 -24.83 25.45 -23.51
N THR A 184 -25.14 26.57 -24.18
CA THR A 184 -26.05 26.57 -25.35
C THR A 184 -25.41 26.02 -26.63
N HIS A 185 -24.11 25.75 -26.64
CA HIS A 185 -23.36 25.31 -27.83
C HIS A 185 -23.17 23.79 -27.90
N PHE A 186 -23.44 23.08 -26.80
CA PHE A 186 -23.22 21.64 -26.70
C PHE A 186 -24.53 20.88 -26.52
N ASN A 187 -24.67 19.77 -27.25
CA ASN A 187 -25.77 18.85 -27.05
C ASN A 187 -25.44 17.93 -25.84
N PRO A 188 -26.22 17.96 -24.75
CA PRO A 188 -25.92 17.19 -23.54
C PRO A 188 -25.99 15.67 -23.73
N ARG A 189 -26.53 15.18 -24.86
CA ARG A 189 -26.48 13.76 -25.23
C ARG A 189 -25.13 13.32 -25.82
N LYS A 190 -24.33 14.27 -26.33
CA LYS A 190 -23.01 14.01 -26.92
C LYS A 190 -21.88 14.45 -26.00
N THR A 191 -21.98 15.66 -25.46
CA THR A 191 -20.98 16.26 -24.59
C THR A 191 -21.68 16.80 -23.36
N LYS A 192 -21.35 16.25 -22.20
CA LYS A 192 -21.91 16.68 -20.92
C LYS A 192 -21.02 17.75 -20.30
N LEU A 193 -21.64 18.80 -19.78
CA LEU A 193 -20.94 19.84 -19.03
C LEU A 193 -20.96 19.48 -17.55
N VAL A 194 -19.80 19.58 -16.89
CA VAL A 194 -19.65 19.20 -15.48
C VAL A 194 -19.06 20.35 -14.69
N PHE A 195 -19.76 20.77 -13.63
CA PHE A 195 -19.22 21.79 -12.73
C PHE A 195 -18.26 21.15 -11.73
N ARG A 196 -16.99 21.60 -11.75
CA ARG A 196 -15.95 21.08 -10.85
C ARG A 196 -15.88 21.92 -9.58
N PHE A 197 -16.06 21.28 -8.44
CA PHE A 197 -15.85 21.90 -7.14
C PHE A 197 -14.38 21.80 -6.74
N LEU A 198 -13.89 22.85 -6.05
CA LEU A 198 -12.59 22.85 -5.37
C LEU A 198 -12.82 22.75 -3.85
N GLY A 199 -11.89 23.22 -3.01
CA GLY A 199 -12.08 23.26 -1.55
C GLY A 199 -13.35 24.01 -1.13
N GLN A 200 -14.02 23.56 -0.06
CA GLN A 200 -15.31 24.14 0.38
C GLN A 200 -15.24 25.64 0.67
N ASP A 201 -14.09 26.10 1.19
CA ASP A 201 -13.85 27.50 1.55
C ASP A 201 -13.20 28.30 0.42
N GLU A 202 -12.83 27.65 -0.69
CA GLU A 202 -12.28 28.34 -1.86
C GLU A 202 -13.39 29.13 -2.56
N ILE A 203 -13.01 30.29 -3.11
CA ILE A 203 -13.92 31.22 -3.76
C ILE A 203 -13.96 30.93 -5.25
N GLU A 204 -15.16 30.70 -5.78
CA GLU A 204 -15.38 30.62 -7.21
C GLU A 204 -15.30 32.04 -7.81
N PRO A 205 -14.41 32.26 -8.80
CA PRO A 205 -14.00 33.61 -9.18
C PRO A 205 -15.08 34.42 -9.91
N SER A 206 -16.10 33.78 -10.51
CA SER A 206 -17.12 34.50 -11.29
C SER A 206 -18.36 34.89 -10.51
N THR A 207 -18.65 34.21 -9.40
CA THR A 207 -19.80 34.43 -8.53
C THR A 207 -19.42 35.05 -7.20
N ASN A 208 -18.11 35.05 -6.86
CA ASN A 208 -17.59 35.51 -5.58
C ASN A 208 -18.24 34.81 -4.36
N GLN A 209 -18.66 33.56 -4.56
CA GLN A 209 -19.20 32.68 -3.53
C GLN A 209 -18.23 31.52 -3.31
N THR A 210 -18.26 30.94 -2.11
CA THR A 210 -17.47 29.73 -1.85
C THR A 210 -18.09 28.52 -2.57
N TYR A 211 -17.26 27.54 -2.95
CA TYR A 211 -17.74 26.30 -3.53
C TYR A 211 -18.71 25.55 -2.59
N GLY A 212 -18.49 25.59 -1.28
CA GLY A 212 -19.41 25.04 -0.28
C GLY A 212 -20.77 25.76 -0.24
N SER A 213 -20.82 27.07 -0.53
CA SER A 213 -22.08 27.81 -0.67
C SER A 213 -22.82 27.42 -1.95
N LEU A 214 -22.11 27.33 -3.07
CA LEU A 214 -22.67 26.95 -4.36
C LEU A 214 -23.30 25.54 -4.33
N LEU A 215 -22.69 24.61 -3.60
CA LEU A 215 -23.20 23.24 -3.46
C LEU A 215 -24.62 23.19 -2.87
N LYS A 216 -24.99 24.16 -2.03
CA LYS A 216 -26.32 24.22 -1.42
C LYS A 216 -27.43 24.58 -2.42
N ASN A 217 -27.07 24.99 -3.65
CA ASN A 217 -28.02 25.40 -4.68
C ASN A 217 -27.82 24.61 -5.99
N LEU A 218 -28.05 23.30 -5.91
CA LEU A 218 -27.94 22.36 -7.03
C LEU A 218 -28.88 22.70 -8.19
N THR A 219 -30.05 23.27 -7.92
CA THR A 219 -31.00 23.70 -8.95
C THR A 219 -30.40 24.77 -9.86
N VAL A 220 -29.63 25.72 -9.32
CA VAL A 220 -28.91 26.71 -10.14
C VAL A 220 -27.83 26.04 -10.98
N ILE A 221 -27.09 25.06 -10.44
CA ILE A 221 -26.06 24.33 -11.17
C ILE A 221 -26.67 23.55 -12.34
N LYS A 222 -27.83 22.93 -12.13
CA LYS A 222 -28.56 22.19 -13.16
C LYS A 222 -28.92 23.02 -14.40
N THR A 223 -29.00 24.34 -14.27
CA THR A 223 -29.28 25.23 -15.41
C THR A 223 -28.16 25.28 -16.45
N PHE A 224 -26.92 24.92 -16.09
CA PHE A 224 -25.76 25.01 -16.98
C PHE A 224 -24.87 23.75 -17.00
N ALA A 225 -25.12 22.77 -16.13
CA ALA A 225 -24.35 21.53 -16.05
C ALA A 225 -25.26 20.29 -16.05
N SER A 226 -24.74 19.20 -16.62
CA SER A 226 -25.32 17.87 -16.57
C SER A 226 -24.86 17.06 -15.35
N GLY A 227 -23.78 17.48 -14.70
CA GLY A 227 -23.26 16.83 -13.51
C GLY A 227 -22.30 17.71 -12.72
N ILE A 228 -21.82 17.18 -11.60
CA ILE A 228 -20.85 17.79 -10.71
C ILE A 228 -19.66 16.86 -10.49
N LEU A 229 -18.46 17.43 -10.38
CA LEU A 229 -17.25 16.73 -9.96
C LEU A 229 -16.82 17.31 -8.62
N VAL A 230 -16.81 16.50 -7.56
CA VAL A 230 -16.54 16.94 -6.19
C VAL A 230 -15.35 16.20 -5.58
N PRO A 231 -14.49 16.89 -4.80
CA PRO A 231 -13.51 16.24 -3.94
C PRO A 231 -14.19 15.19 -3.05
N LYS A 232 -13.57 14.02 -2.88
CA LYS A 232 -14.18 12.91 -2.11
C LYS A 232 -14.60 13.30 -0.68
N ALA A 233 -13.95 14.30 -0.09
CA ALA A 233 -14.26 14.87 1.22
C ALA A 233 -15.64 15.57 1.30
N TYR A 234 -16.25 15.95 0.17
CA TYR A 234 -17.63 16.46 0.14
C TYR A 234 -18.67 15.36 0.39
N ILE A 235 -18.35 14.12 0.03
CA ILE A 235 -19.25 12.97 0.15
C ILE A 235 -19.00 12.28 1.48
N TRP A 236 -17.74 11.94 1.75
CA TRP A 236 -17.26 11.33 2.98
C TRP A 236 -16.24 12.25 3.63
N PRO A 237 -16.67 13.16 4.54
CA PRO A 237 -15.73 14.03 5.23
C PRO A 237 -14.79 13.20 6.11
N VAL A 238 -13.53 13.64 6.20
CA VAL A 238 -12.49 13.00 7.03
C VAL A 238 -12.02 14.02 8.06
N ASP A 239 -11.97 13.60 9.33
CA ASP A 239 -11.45 14.48 10.39
C ASP A 239 -9.92 14.59 10.36
N ARG A 240 -9.35 15.49 11.17
CA ARG A 240 -7.89 15.67 11.27
C ARG A 240 -7.15 14.44 11.81
N SER A 241 -7.87 13.48 12.38
CA SER A 241 -7.35 12.20 12.85
C SER A 241 -7.46 11.09 11.81
N LEU A 242 -7.83 11.41 10.56
CA LEU A 242 -7.99 10.50 9.42
C LEU A 242 -9.11 9.47 9.59
N TYR A 243 -10.19 9.80 10.31
CA TYR A 243 -11.39 8.96 10.38
C TYR A 243 -12.56 9.56 9.60
N LEU A 244 -13.33 8.68 8.98
CA LEU A 244 -14.57 9.04 8.30
C LEU A 244 -15.57 9.64 9.29
N GLN A 245 -16.17 10.74 8.86
CA GLN A 245 -17.38 11.30 9.44
C GLN A 245 -18.62 10.74 8.72
N PRO A 246 -19.83 10.95 9.25
CA PRO A 246 -21.05 10.60 8.53
C PRO A 246 -21.06 11.18 7.11
N HIS A 247 -21.43 10.37 6.11
CA HIS A 247 -21.55 10.85 4.74
C HIS A 247 -22.59 11.97 4.65
N THR A 248 -22.40 12.85 3.67
CA THR A 248 -23.36 13.91 3.37
C THR A 248 -24.49 13.38 2.46
N SER A 249 -25.49 14.22 2.20
CA SER A 249 -26.57 13.94 1.25
C SER A 249 -26.23 14.33 -0.19
N VAL A 250 -25.02 14.84 -0.47
CA VAL A 250 -24.67 15.48 -1.75
C VAL A 250 -24.97 14.60 -2.97
N VAL A 251 -24.70 13.30 -2.89
CA VAL A 251 -24.93 12.36 -4.00
C VAL A 251 -26.43 12.21 -4.27
N VAL A 252 -27.21 11.97 -3.21
CA VAL A 252 -28.65 11.76 -3.29
C VAL A 252 -29.37 13.04 -3.75
N ASP A 253 -28.97 14.20 -3.21
CA ASP A 253 -29.55 15.49 -3.55
C ASP A 253 -29.26 15.87 -5.02
N ALA A 254 -28.02 15.65 -5.49
CA ALA A 254 -27.66 15.88 -6.88
C ALA A 254 -28.41 14.96 -7.85
N HIS A 255 -28.52 13.67 -7.53
CA HIS A 255 -29.31 12.72 -8.31
C HIS A 255 -30.78 13.11 -8.38
N LYS A 256 -31.35 13.61 -7.28
CA LYS A 256 -32.73 14.10 -7.23
C LYS A 256 -32.95 15.31 -8.16
N GLU A 257 -31.97 16.19 -8.28
CA GLU A 257 -31.98 17.33 -9.21
C GLU A 257 -31.58 16.93 -10.66
N GLY A 258 -31.29 15.66 -10.90
CA GLY A 258 -30.92 15.14 -12.21
C GLY A 258 -29.48 15.45 -12.62
N LEU A 259 -28.57 15.62 -11.67
CA LEU A 259 -27.14 15.83 -11.89
C LEU A 259 -26.36 14.53 -11.65
N GLU A 260 -25.48 14.16 -12.57
CA GLU A 260 -24.47 13.12 -12.32
C GLU A 260 -23.44 13.59 -11.29
N VAL A 261 -22.89 12.67 -10.51
CA VAL A 261 -21.92 12.96 -9.45
C VAL A 261 -20.65 12.16 -9.69
N PHE A 262 -19.56 12.87 -9.93
CA PHE A 262 -18.22 12.30 -10.05
C PHE A 262 -17.41 12.67 -8.81
N ALA A 263 -16.66 11.71 -8.25
CA ALA A 263 -15.81 11.95 -7.10
C ALA A 263 -14.32 12.01 -7.52
N SER A 264 -13.58 13.01 -7.04
CA SER A 264 -12.14 13.16 -7.32
C SER A 264 -11.26 12.82 -6.12
N ASP A 265 -9.94 12.93 -6.32
CA ASP A 265 -8.89 12.75 -5.31
C ASP A 265 -8.70 11.30 -4.86
N PHE A 266 -8.95 10.36 -5.77
CA PHE A 266 -8.56 8.97 -5.60
C PHE A 266 -7.11 8.79 -6.02
N ALA A 267 -6.29 8.34 -5.06
CA ALA A 267 -4.89 8.01 -5.25
C ALA A 267 -4.55 6.88 -4.28
N ASN A 268 -3.75 5.92 -4.74
CA ASN A 268 -3.34 4.78 -3.91
C ASN A 268 -2.16 5.13 -2.99
N ASP A 269 -1.40 6.18 -3.33
CA ASP A 269 -0.11 6.54 -2.74
C ASP A 269 -0.20 7.70 -1.74
N VAL A 270 -1.34 7.81 -1.06
CA VAL A 270 -1.60 8.81 -0.01
C VAL A 270 -2.16 8.15 1.24
N PRO A 271 -2.03 8.77 2.43
CA PRO A 271 -2.69 8.25 3.64
C PRO A 271 -4.20 8.20 3.46
N LEU A 272 -4.75 6.99 3.36
CA LEU A 272 -6.18 6.76 3.37
C LEU A 272 -6.73 6.86 4.80
N SER A 273 -8.05 7.03 4.90
CA SER A 273 -8.71 6.94 6.20
C SER A 273 -8.46 5.59 6.86
N TYR A 274 -8.28 5.58 8.18
CA TYR A 274 -8.10 4.36 8.97
C TYR A 274 -9.30 3.41 8.88
N ASP A 275 -10.50 3.90 8.55
CA ASP A 275 -11.68 3.07 8.33
C ASP A 275 -11.55 2.15 7.09
N TYR A 276 -10.62 2.47 6.18
CA TYR A 276 -10.29 1.63 5.02
C TYR A 276 -9.06 0.75 5.25
N SER A 277 -8.37 0.85 6.38
CA SER A 277 -7.16 0.05 6.67
C SER A 277 -6.11 0.12 5.56
N TYR A 278 -5.91 1.30 4.95
CA TYR A 278 -5.02 1.54 3.80
C TYR A 278 -5.37 0.77 2.51
N ASP A 279 -6.56 0.21 2.40
CA ASP A 279 -6.97 -0.55 1.22
C ASP A 279 -7.74 0.31 0.20
N PRO A 280 -7.17 0.60 -0.98
CA PRO A 280 -7.76 1.52 -1.94
C PRO A 280 -9.01 0.95 -2.62
N ILE A 281 -9.15 -0.39 -2.71
CA ILE A 281 -10.39 -1.02 -3.20
C ILE A 281 -11.52 -0.81 -2.19
N SER A 282 -11.24 -0.91 -0.89
CA SER A 282 -12.24 -0.62 0.14
C SER A 282 -12.69 0.85 0.10
N GLU A 283 -11.76 1.79 -0.16
CA GLU A 283 -12.12 3.19 -0.40
C GLU A 283 -13.05 3.29 -1.62
N CYS A 284 -12.66 2.79 -2.79
CA CYS A 284 -13.51 2.88 -3.99
C CYS A 284 -14.92 2.31 -3.77
N LEU A 285 -15.03 1.10 -3.17
CA LEU A 285 -16.31 0.45 -2.87
C LEU A 285 -17.21 1.31 -1.96
N SER A 286 -16.65 2.10 -1.06
CA SER A 286 -17.42 3.00 -0.18
C SER A 286 -18.14 4.14 -0.94
N PHE A 287 -17.75 4.43 -2.18
CA PHE A 287 -18.39 5.45 -3.03
C PHE A 287 -19.31 4.85 -4.09
N ILE A 288 -19.13 3.58 -4.47
CA ILE A 288 -19.87 2.95 -5.58
C ILE A 288 -20.82 1.81 -5.14
N ASP A 289 -20.60 1.21 -3.98
CA ASP A 289 -21.35 0.03 -3.53
C ASP A 289 -21.42 -0.07 -2.00
N ASN A 290 -21.93 0.98 -1.35
CA ASN A 290 -22.04 1.06 0.11
C ASN A 290 -23.45 0.75 0.65
N GLY A 291 -24.40 0.41 -0.22
CA GLY A 291 -25.80 0.14 0.15
C GLY A 291 -26.70 1.38 0.28
N LYS A 292 -26.14 2.60 0.26
CA LYS A 292 -26.86 3.87 0.50
C LYS A 292 -26.93 4.76 -0.72
N PHE A 293 -25.82 4.89 -1.46
CA PHE A 293 -25.71 5.65 -2.69
C PHE A 293 -24.61 5.06 -3.58
N SER A 294 -24.55 5.50 -4.83
CA SER A 294 -23.41 5.27 -5.73
C SER A 294 -23.10 6.56 -6.47
N VAL A 295 -21.84 6.95 -6.56
CA VAL A 295 -21.42 7.98 -7.51
C VAL A 295 -21.50 7.45 -8.94
N ASP A 296 -21.55 8.34 -9.93
CA ASP A 296 -21.61 8.01 -11.36
C ASP A 296 -20.21 7.81 -11.98
N GLY A 297 -19.15 8.18 -11.26
CA GLY A 297 -17.79 7.84 -11.63
C GLY A 297 -16.74 8.40 -10.68
N VAL A 298 -15.50 7.98 -10.89
CA VAL A 298 -14.34 8.35 -10.06
C VAL A 298 -13.19 8.84 -10.93
N LEU A 299 -12.63 9.99 -10.56
CA LEU A 299 -11.41 10.56 -11.11
C LEU A 299 -10.23 10.14 -10.26
N THR A 300 -9.28 9.41 -10.87
CA THR A 300 -8.17 8.77 -10.16
C THR A 300 -6.86 8.85 -10.93
N ASP A 301 -5.76 8.78 -10.18
CA ASP A 301 -4.39 8.63 -10.70
C ASP A 301 -4.04 7.17 -11.01
N PHE A 302 -4.82 6.23 -10.44
CA PHE A 302 -4.62 4.79 -10.49
C PHE A 302 -5.88 4.11 -11.04
N PRO A 303 -6.17 4.21 -12.35
CA PRO A 303 -7.44 3.75 -12.93
C PRO A 303 -7.65 2.23 -12.85
N ILE A 304 -6.59 1.44 -12.58
CA ILE A 304 -6.69 0.01 -12.29
C ILE A 304 -7.54 -0.28 -11.04
N THR A 305 -7.37 0.50 -9.96
CA THR A 305 -8.05 0.29 -8.68
C THR A 305 -9.57 0.36 -8.82
N PRO A 306 -10.18 1.46 -9.31
CA PRO A 306 -11.63 1.49 -9.47
C PRO A 306 -12.12 0.57 -10.58
N SER A 307 -11.32 0.30 -11.62
CA SER A 307 -11.69 -0.70 -12.64
C SER A 307 -11.91 -2.06 -12.00
N THR A 308 -10.98 -2.48 -11.16
CA THR A 308 -11.04 -3.70 -10.37
C THR A 308 -12.17 -3.65 -9.33
N ALA A 309 -12.36 -2.53 -8.63
CA ALA A 309 -13.44 -2.37 -7.65
C ALA A 309 -14.82 -2.54 -8.30
N ILE A 310 -15.09 -1.86 -9.42
CA ILE A 310 -16.36 -1.90 -10.15
C ILE A 310 -16.62 -3.29 -10.73
N ASN A 311 -15.63 -3.87 -11.42
CA ASN A 311 -15.86 -5.08 -12.21
C ASN A 311 -15.58 -6.38 -11.46
N CYS A 312 -14.78 -6.40 -10.40
CA CYS A 312 -14.42 -7.64 -9.69
C CYS A 312 -15.01 -7.72 -8.28
N PHE A 313 -15.28 -6.59 -7.63
CA PHE A 313 -15.66 -6.54 -6.21
C PHE A 313 -17.03 -5.95 -5.91
N ALA A 314 -17.56 -5.08 -6.77
CA ALA A 314 -18.89 -4.51 -6.56
C ALA A 314 -19.97 -5.59 -6.64
N HIS A 315 -20.92 -5.49 -5.72
CA HIS A 315 -22.04 -6.39 -5.46
C HIS A 315 -21.62 -7.82 -5.09
N VAL A 316 -20.38 -8.01 -4.63
CA VAL A 316 -19.91 -9.27 -4.06
C VAL A 316 -20.21 -9.30 -2.57
N GLY A 317 -21.21 -10.09 -2.18
CA GLY A 317 -21.57 -10.26 -0.76
C GLY A 317 -20.47 -10.95 0.04
N ARG A 318 -20.44 -10.75 1.36
CA ARG A 318 -19.50 -11.42 2.27
C ARG A 318 -19.57 -12.95 2.17
N ASN A 319 -20.74 -13.51 1.85
CA ASN A 319 -20.96 -14.95 1.74
C ASN A 319 -20.75 -15.48 0.30
N ALA A 320 -20.21 -14.68 -0.62
CA ALA A 320 -19.87 -15.16 -1.96
C ALA A 320 -18.84 -16.29 -1.87
N SER A 321 -19.05 -17.34 -2.67
CA SER A 321 -18.12 -18.47 -2.72
C SER A 321 -16.72 -18.01 -3.14
N ALA A 322 -15.70 -18.49 -2.43
CA ALA A 322 -14.31 -18.23 -2.81
C ALA A 322 -14.02 -18.83 -4.19
N GLN A 323 -13.42 -18.02 -5.07
CA GLN A 323 -13.03 -18.40 -6.43
C GLN A 323 -11.56 -18.78 -6.52
N ALA A 324 -10.69 -18.11 -5.76
CA ALA A 324 -9.28 -18.51 -5.61
C ALA A 324 -9.05 -19.30 -4.33
N LYS A 325 -8.00 -20.13 -4.38
CA LYS A 325 -7.64 -21.13 -3.37
C LYS A 325 -6.55 -20.74 -2.35
N PRO A 326 -5.87 -19.57 -2.39
CA PRO A 326 -4.78 -19.36 -1.45
C PRO A 326 -5.32 -19.37 -0.03
N LEU A 327 -4.58 -20.01 0.87
CA LEU A 327 -4.85 -19.95 2.29
C LEU A 327 -4.53 -18.55 2.81
N VAL A 328 -5.47 -17.90 3.49
CA VAL A 328 -5.25 -16.63 4.18
C VAL A 328 -4.88 -16.92 5.62
N ILE A 329 -3.62 -16.67 5.93
CA ILE A 329 -3.07 -16.83 7.27
C ILE A 329 -2.88 -15.43 7.85
N SER A 330 -3.38 -15.18 9.06
CA SER A 330 -3.08 -13.91 9.73
C SER A 330 -1.60 -13.83 10.10
N LYS A 331 -1.11 -12.62 10.36
CA LYS A 331 0.14 -12.40 11.09
C LYS A 331 -0.17 -11.68 12.39
N CYS A 332 -0.20 -12.44 13.49
CA CYS A 332 -0.67 -12.00 14.80
C CYS A 332 -2.12 -11.43 14.76
N GLY A 333 -3.03 -12.06 14.01
CA GLY A 333 -4.39 -11.53 13.78
C GLY A 333 -4.44 -10.36 12.77
N SER A 334 -5.41 -9.45 12.89
CA SER A 334 -5.46 -8.21 12.09
C SER A 334 -4.51 -7.15 12.68
N SER A 335 -3.21 -7.47 12.71
CA SER A 335 -2.16 -6.65 13.32
C SER A 335 -1.90 -5.32 12.60
N GLY A 336 -2.47 -5.16 11.39
CA GLY A 336 -2.56 -3.90 10.65
C GLY A 336 -3.49 -2.86 11.30
N ASP A 337 -4.48 -3.32 12.08
CA ASP A 337 -5.53 -2.47 12.66
C ASP A 337 -5.51 -2.45 14.20
N TYR A 338 -4.92 -3.48 14.83
CA TYR A 338 -4.83 -3.65 16.28
C TYR A 338 -3.42 -4.09 16.71
N PRO A 339 -3.03 -3.93 17.99
CA PRO A 339 -1.82 -4.53 18.51
C PRO A 339 -1.83 -6.05 18.27
N GLY A 340 -0.79 -6.54 17.60
CA GLY A 340 -0.74 -7.93 17.15
C GLY A 340 -0.79 -8.93 18.30
N CYS A 341 -1.33 -10.11 18.03
CA CYS A 341 -1.41 -11.23 18.96
C CYS A 341 -2.30 -10.95 20.20
N THR A 342 -3.21 -9.98 20.09
CA THR A 342 -4.23 -9.69 21.10
C THR A 342 -5.58 -10.33 20.75
N ASP A 343 -6.42 -10.48 21.77
CA ASP A 343 -7.83 -10.89 21.64
C ASP A 343 -8.58 -10.10 20.54
N LEU A 344 -8.46 -8.78 20.52
CA LEU A 344 -9.12 -7.92 19.52
C LEU A 344 -8.55 -8.13 18.11
N ALA A 345 -7.24 -8.28 17.96
CA ALA A 345 -6.64 -8.58 16.67
C ALA A 345 -7.12 -9.93 16.10
N TYR A 346 -7.25 -10.95 16.95
CA TYR A 346 -7.76 -12.26 16.54
C TYR A 346 -9.26 -12.25 16.22
N MET A 347 -10.07 -11.59 17.05
CA MET A 347 -11.50 -11.43 16.78
C MET A 347 -11.75 -10.68 15.47
N GLN A 348 -10.97 -9.63 15.20
CA GLN A 348 -11.07 -8.90 13.95
C GLN A 348 -10.67 -9.78 12.76
N ALA A 349 -9.59 -10.55 12.86
CA ALA A 349 -9.16 -11.45 11.77
C ALA A 349 -10.23 -12.50 11.43
N ILE A 350 -10.89 -13.06 12.46
CA ILE A 350 -12.04 -13.96 12.27
C ILE A 350 -13.18 -13.24 11.55
N ALA A 351 -13.53 -12.02 11.98
CA ALA A 351 -14.59 -11.22 11.35
C ALA A 351 -14.27 -10.82 9.91
N ASP A 352 -12.98 -10.64 9.59
CA ASP A 352 -12.47 -10.34 8.26
C ASP A 352 -12.50 -11.57 7.32
N GLY A 353 -12.62 -12.79 7.88
CA GLY A 353 -12.72 -14.04 7.15
C GLY A 353 -11.36 -14.66 6.82
N VAL A 354 -10.41 -14.59 7.76
CA VAL A 354 -9.17 -15.37 7.74
C VAL A 354 -9.46 -16.89 7.75
N ASP A 355 -8.62 -17.69 7.09
CA ASP A 355 -8.75 -19.15 7.11
C ASP A 355 -8.00 -19.75 8.31
N VAL A 356 -6.79 -19.25 8.59
CA VAL A 356 -5.91 -19.73 9.66
C VAL A 356 -5.42 -18.59 10.53
N LEU A 357 -5.61 -18.72 11.84
CA LEU A 357 -4.99 -17.83 12.82
C LEU A 357 -3.61 -18.32 13.21
N ASP A 358 -2.63 -17.42 13.21
CA ASP A 358 -1.28 -17.70 13.70
C ASP A 358 -1.10 -17.27 15.17
N CYS A 359 -0.33 -18.06 15.92
CA CYS A 359 0.13 -17.71 17.25
C CYS A 359 1.63 -18.03 17.33
N PRO A 360 2.51 -17.06 17.10
CA PRO A 360 3.92 -17.18 17.47
C PRO A 360 4.03 -17.28 18.99
N VAL A 361 4.47 -18.43 19.49
CA VAL A 361 4.48 -18.72 20.93
C VAL A 361 5.76 -18.23 21.57
N GLN A 362 5.60 -17.48 22.66
CA GLN A 362 6.67 -17.11 23.57
C GLN A 362 6.42 -17.70 24.96
N LEU A 363 7.49 -17.85 25.74
CA LEU A 363 7.42 -18.29 27.14
C LEU A 363 7.69 -17.12 28.08
N ALA A 364 6.82 -16.98 29.08
CA ALA A 364 7.05 -16.13 30.24
C ALA A 364 8.06 -16.78 31.20
N LYS A 365 8.56 -16.01 32.17
CA LYS A 365 9.51 -16.47 33.20
C LYS A 365 9.00 -17.66 34.02
N ASP A 366 7.69 -17.76 34.22
CA ASP A 366 7.03 -18.85 34.95
C ASP A 366 6.67 -20.06 34.07
N GLY A 367 7.10 -20.06 32.80
CA GLY A 367 6.84 -21.14 31.84
C GLY A 367 5.47 -21.07 31.17
N THR A 368 4.68 -20.01 31.39
CA THR A 368 3.39 -19.85 30.73
C THR A 368 3.57 -19.54 29.24
N PRO A 369 2.97 -20.32 28.32
CA PRO A 369 2.98 -20.03 26.89
C PRO A 369 1.92 -19.00 26.51
N PHE A 370 2.28 -18.07 25.64
CA PHE A 370 1.35 -17.06 25.15
C PHE A 370 1.72 -16.60 23.74
N CYS A 371 0.75 -16.00 23.04
CA CYS A 371 0.96 -15.51 21.68
C CYS A 371 1.63 -14.14 21.71
N LEU A 372 2.79 -14.01 21.06
CA LEU A 372 3.50 -12.75 20.86
C LEU A 372 4.47 -12.84 19.68
N GLY A 373 4.37 -11.88 18.75
CA GLY A 373 5.16 -11.89 17.51
C GLY A 373 6.66 -11.65 17.65
N SER A 374 7.15 -11.28 18.84
CA SER A 374 8.57 -11.08 19.13
C SER A 374 8.87 -11.49 20.57
N ILE A 375 10.03 -12.10 20.81
CA ILE A 375 10.55 -12.37 22.15
C ILE A 375 10.95 -11.09 22.91
N ASN A 376 11.14 -9.98 22.20
CA ASN A 376 11.42 -8.67 22.80
C ASN A 376 10.13 -7.88 23.01
N LEU A 377 9.73 -7.68 24.27
CA LEU A 377 8.51 -6.98 24.66
C LEU A 377 8.51 -5.51 24.19
N ILE A 378 9.67 -4.91 23.93
CA ILE A 378 9.76 -3.53 23.41
C ILE A 378 9.08 -3.40 22.04
N ASP A 379 9.06 -4.46 21.24
CA ASP A 379 8.58 -4.41 19.86
C ASP A 379 7.04 -4.34 19.75
N SER A 380 6.33 -4.67 20.84
CA SER A 380 4.87 -4.88 20.83
C SER A 380 4.16 -4.41 22.10
N THR A 381 4.86 -3.73 23.01
CA THR A 381 4.30 -3.20 24.26
C THR A 381 4.93 -1.87 24.66
N THR A 382 4.32 -1.18 25.62
CA THR A 382 4.91 0.01 26.25
C THR A 382 5.85 -0.32 27.42
N VAL A 383 6.48 -1.50 27.45
CA VAL A 383 7.30 -1.97 28.59
C VAL A 383 8.40 -0.99 29.01
N VAL A 384 8.97 -0.23 28.07
CA VAL A 384 9.99 0.79 28.35
C VAL A 384 9.46 1.97 29.16
N GLN A 385 8.14 2.15 29.23
CA GLN A 385 7.44 3.18 30.02
C GLN A 385 6.96 2.63 31.38
N SER A 386 7.33 1.39 31.72
CA SER A 386 6.91 0.71 32.95
C SER A 386 8.03 0.62 33.99
N SER A 387 7.72 0.12 35.19
CA SER A 387 8.71 -0.19 36.22
C SER A 387 9.72 -1.28 35.81
N PHE A 388 9.50 -1.98 34.70
CA PHE A 388 10.37 -3.04 34.21
C PHE A 388 11.52 -2.55 33.32
N LEU A 389 11.66 -1.24 33.12
CA LEU A 389 12.78 -0.66 32.35
C LEU A 389 14.16 -1.11 32.86
N ASN A 390 14.28 -1.38 34.17
CA ASN A 390 15.51 -1.89 34.79
C ASN A 390 15.87 -3.32 34.38
N LEU A 391 14.98 -4.05 33.71
CA LEU A 391 15.23 -5.40 33.18
C LEU A 391 15.84 -5.38 31.77
N THR A 392 16.17 -4.20 31.25
CA THR A 392 16.84 -4.03 29.96
C THR A 392 18.17 -4.76 29.94
N THR A 393 18.37 -5.63 28.96
CA THR A 393 19.60 -6.39 28.76
C THR A 393 19.95 -6.50 27.28
N ASN A 394 21.22 -6.73 26.96
CA ASN A 394 21.69 -6.98 25.61
C ASN A 394 22.01 -8.47 25.45
N ILE A 395 21.35 -9.13 24.50
CA ILE A 395 21.56 -10.55 24.17
C ILE A 395 21.73 -10.63 22.65
N PRO A 396 22.96 -10.45 22.14
CA PRO A 396 23.23 -10.37 20.70
C PRO A 396 22.78 -11.60 19.91
N GLU A 397 22.73 -12.78 20.56
CA GLU A 397 22.27 -14.03 19.95
C GLU A 397 20.77 -14.04 19.65
N ILE A 398 19.99 -13.16 20.29
CA ILE A 398 18.55 -13.02 20.07
C ILE A 398 18.26 -11.81 19.18
N LYS A 399 18.80 -10.65 19.55
CA LYS A 399 18.61 -9.40 18.81
C LYS A 399 19.77 -8.47 19.10
N ALA A 400 20.26 -7.79 18.06
CA ALA A 400 21.22 -6.72 18.25
C ALA A 400 20.59 -5.57 19.06
N GLY A 401 21.29 -5.12 20.10
CA GLY A 401 20.89 -3.99 20.93
C GLY A 401 20.21 -4.39 22.24
N SER A 402 19.62 -3.40 22.90
CA SER A 402 18.97 -3.58 24.20
C SER A 402 17.53 -4.07 24.06
N GLY A 403 17.12 -5.00 24.92
CA GLY A 403 15.78 -5.58 24.92
C GLY A 403 15.27 -5.87 26.32
N ILE A 404 13.94 -5.97 26.45
CA ILE A 404 13.27 -6.52 27.63
C ILE A 404 12.54 -7.76 27.14
N PHE A 405 13.00 -8.93 27.55
CA PHE A 405 12.58 -10.19 26.95
C PHE A 405 11.45 -10.85 27.74
N THR A 406 10.59 -11.61 27.05
CA THR A 406 9.43 -12.29 27.66
C THR A 406 9.82 -13.17 28.86
N PHE A 407 10.95 -13.86 28.78
CA PHE A 407 11.45 -14.75 29.84
C PHE A 407 11.97 -14.01 31.08
N SER A 408 12.00 -12.67 31.08
CA SER A 408 12.40 -11.88 32.24
C SER A 408 11.23 -11.55 33.17
N LEU A 409 9.98 -11.70 32.70
CA LEU A 409 8.75 -11.34 33.42
C LEU A 409 7.82 -12.56 33.55
N THR A 410 7.11 -12.69 34.68
CA THR A 410 6.05 -13.70 34.83
C THR A 410 4.84 -13.35 33.96
N TRP A 411 3.96 -14.32 33.68
CA TRP A 411 2.75 -14.05 32.90
C TRP A 411 1.89 -12.96 33.55
N SER A 412 1.72 -13.02 34.88
CA SER A 412 0.99 -11.98 35.62
C SER A 412 1.59 -10.59 35.47
N GLN A 413 2.92 -10.47 35.32
CA GLN A 413 3.58 -9.19 35.07
C GLN A 413 3.37 -8.75 33.62
N ILE A 414 3.49 -9.66 32.65
CA ILE A 414 3.24 -9.37 31.22
C ILE A 414 1.80 -8.90 31.01
N GLN A 415 0.82 -9.47 31.70
CA GLN A 415 -0.58 -9.04 31.64
C GLN A 415 -0.81 -7.59 32.11
N THR A 416 0.12 -7.01 32.87
CA THR A 416 0.05 -5.58 33.27
C THR A 416 0.58 -4.64 32.21
N LEU A 417 1.29 -5.14 31.19
CA LEU A 417 1.82 -4.33 30.10
C LEU A 417 0.68 -3.89 29.18
N THR A 418 0.81 -2.68 28.64
CA THR A 418 -0.08 -2.19 27.58
C THR A 418 0.46 -2.67 26.24
N PRO A 419 -0.30 -3.48 25.46
CA PRO A 419 0.07 -3.81 24.09
C PRO A 419 0.21 -2.55 23.25
N ALA A 420 1.07 -2.59 22.24
CA ALA A 420 1.30 -1.46 21.34
C ALA A 420 1.29 -1.95 19.89
N ILE A 421 0.58 -1.23 19.02
CA ILE A 421 0.54 -1.52 17.58
C ILE A 421 1.89 -1.23 16.93
N ALA A 422 2.33 -2.13 16.05
CA ALA A 422 3.55 -1.94 15.28
C ALA A 422 3.36 -0.80 14.26
N ASN A 423 4.42 -0.05 13.97
CA ASN A 423 4.43 0.99 12.94
C ASN A 423 5.67 0.80 12.04
N PRO A 424 5.70 -0.23 11.19
CA PRO A 424 6.90 -0.59 10.40
C PRO A 424 7.35 0.54 9.45
N TYR A 425 6.45 1.47 9.12
CA TYR A 425 6.66 2.56 8.17
C TYR A 425 6.66 3.95 8.81
N ASN A 426 6.97 4.04 10.10
CA ASN A 426 7.02 5.32 10.83
C ASN A 426 8.00 6.34 10.22
N VAL A 427 9.06 5.88 9.55
CA VAL A 427 10.04 6.73 8.84
C VAL A 427 9.39 7.53 7.70
N TYR A 428 8.31 7.01 7.12
CA TYR A 428 7.48 7.67 6.12
C TYR A 428 6.32 8.45 6.72
N ARG A 429 6.28 8.58 8.06
CA ARG A 429 5.15 9.15 8.82
C ARG A 429 3.82 8.45 8.54
N LEU A 430 3.88 7.17 8.17
CA LEU A 430 2.73 6.28 8.03
C LEU A 430 2.58 5.50 9.33
N PHE A 431 1.46 5.73 10.01
CA PHE A 431 1.13 5.11 11.29
C PHE A 431 -0.11 4.25 11.13
N ARG A 432 -0.14 3.06 11.73
CA ARG A 432 -1.35 2.25 11.88
C ARG A 432 -2.36 2.91 12.81
N ASN A 433 -3.56 2.34 12.86
CA ASN A 433 -4.75 2.89 13.49
C ASN A 433 -4.51 3.48 14.91
N PRO A 434 -4.48 4.83 15.07
CA PRO A 434 -4.16 5.48 16.34
C PRO A 434 -5.21 5.27 17.43
N LYS A 435 -6.49 5.13 17.09
CA LYS A 435 -7.57 4.82 18.07
C LYS A 435 -7.37 3.46 18.73
N HIS A 436 -6.78 2.51 18.01
CA HIS A 436 -6.56 1.15 18.49
C HIS A 436 -5.11 0.90 18.93
N LYS A 437 -4.26 1.92 18.97
CA LYS A 437 -2.80 1.72 19.15
C LYS A 437 -2.40 0.95 20.41
N ASN A 438 -3.22 0.98 21.46
CA ASN A 438 -2.89 0.45 22.79
C ASN A 438 -4.03 -0.41 23.40
N VAL A 439 -4.85 -1.04 22.57
CA VAL A 439 -6.01 -1.84 23.04
C VAL A 439 -5.77 -3.34 22.91
N GLY A 440 -6.63 -4.12 23.55
CA GLY A 440 -6.58 -5.59 23.54
C GLY A 440 -5.71 -6.16 24.64
N LYS A 441 -5.69 -7.50 24.73
CA LYS A 441 -4.92 -8.28 25.71
C LYS A 441 -4.27 -9.46 25.01
N PHE A 442 -3.00 -9.74 25.36
CA PHE A 442 -2.35 -10.96 24.92
C PHE A 442 -3.07 -12.19 25.49
N LEU A 443 -3.12 -13.24 24.69
CA LEU A 443 -3.75 -14.49 25.06
C LEU A 443 -2.69 -15.51 25.47
N THR A 444 -2.96 -16.27 26.54
CA THR A 444 -2.24 -17.53 26.72
C THR A 444 -2.52 -18.44 25.53
N LEU A 445 -1.64 -19.40 25.27
CA LEU A 445 -1.89 -20.35 24.18
C LEU A 445 -3.21 -21.11 24.37
N SER A 446 -3.57 -21.45 25.61
CA SER A 446 -4.86 -22.10 25.91
C SER A 446 -6.05 -21.22 25.56
N ASP A 447 -5.99 -19.92 25.89
CA ASP A 447 -7.07 -18.98 25.59
C ASP A 447 -7.20 -18.74 24.08
N PHE A 448 -6.08 -18.66 23.37
CA PHE A 448 -6.05 -18.59 21.90
C PHE A 448 -6.70 -19.83 21.25
N LEU A 449 -6.36 -21.03 21.72
CA LEU A 449 -6.96 -22.26 21.21
C LEU A 449 -8.45 -22.35 21.51
N ALA A 450 -8.88 -21.90 22.69
CA ALA A 450 -10.29 -21.83 23.05
C ALA A 450 -11.06 -20.84 22.17
N LEU A 451 -10.50 -19.65 21.92
CA LEU A 451 -11.05 -18.65 21.01
C LEU A 451 -11.19 -19.22 19.59
N SER A 452 -10.14 -19.87 19.10
CA SER A 452 -10.10 -20.43 17.75
C SER A 452 -11.09 -21.58 17.57
N LYS A 453 -11.25 -22.46 18.56
CA LYS A 453 -12.20 -23.58 18.53
C LYS A 453 -13.66 -23.11 18.43
N ASN A 454 -13.98 -21.93 18.96
CA ASN A 454 -15.33 -21.37 18.92
C ASN A 454 -15.65 -20.67 17.58
N ALA A 455 -14.65 -20.45 16.72
CA ALA A 455 -14.81 -19.76 15.44
C ALA A 455 -15.02 -20.78 14.30
N SER A 456 -16.27 -21.00 13.89
CA SER A 456 -16.63 -21.97 12.85
C SER A 456 -16.12 -21.64 11.45
N SER A 457 -15.64 -20.41 11.22
CA SER A 457 -15.11 -19.97 9.93
C SER A 457 -13.64 -20.37 9.71
N LEU A 458 -12.92 -20.74 10.76
CA LEU A 458 -11.51 -21.11 10.67
C LEU A 458 -11.35 -22.53 10.14
N THR A 459 -10.37 -22.73 9.25
CA THR A 459 -9.94 -24.06 8.80
C THR A 459 -8.82 -24.63 9.66
N GLY A 460 -8.14 -23.79 10.44
CA GLY A 460 -7.08 -24.24 11.34
C GLY A 460 -6.42 -23.12 12.14
N VAL A 461 -5.38 -23.49 12.88
CA VAL A 461 -4.47 -22.56 13.58
C VAL A 461 -3.03 -22.92 13.27
N LEU A 462 -2.16 -21.93 13.19
CA LEU A 462 -0.72 -22.07 12.97
C LEU A 462 0.02 -21.69 14.26
N ILE A 463 0.62 -22.68 14.93
CA ILE A 463 1.42 -22.43 16.13
C ILE A 463 2.89 -22.24 15.71
N GLY A 464 3.39 -21.01 15.82
CA GLY A 464 4.75 -20.67 15.45
C GLY A 464 5.72 -20.91 16.62
N ILE A 465 6.77 -21.69 16.40
CA ILE A 465 7.89 -21.83 17.34
C ILE A 465 9.14 -21.27 16.65
N GLU A 466 9.63 -20.14 17.15
CA GLU A 466 10.85 -19.53 16.62
C GLU A 466 12.06 -20.32 17.14
N SER A 467 12.73 -21.03 16.23
CA SER A 467 13.94 -21.77 16.53
C SER A 467 14.90 -21.67 15.36
N SER A 468 16.20 -21.53 15.67
CA SER A 468 17.23 -21.63 14.65
C SER A 468 17.42 -23.07 14.15
N ASN A 469 16.86 -24.08 14.85
CA ASN A 469 17.16 -25.48 14.57
C ASN A 469 15.96 -26.26 14.03
N SER A 470 16.11 -26.77 12.80
CA SER A 470 15.10 -27.61 12.11
C SER A 470 14.74 -28.88 12.88
N SER A 471 15.62 -29.37 13.76
CA SER A 471 15.37 -30.54 14.62
C SER A 471 14.25 -30.36 15.64
N VAL A 472 13.81 -29.12 15.91
CA VAL A 472 12.58 -28.89 16.69
C VAL A 472 11.40 -29.54 16.00
N LEU A 473 11.25 -29.35 14.68
CA LEU A 473 10.17 -29.97 13.90
C LEU A 473 10.31 -31.50 13.87
N MET A 474 11.53 -32.05 13.83
CA MET A 474 11.75 -33.50 13.90
C MET A 474 11.16 -34.13 15.17
N LYS A 475 11.19 -33.43 16.31
CA LYS A 475 10.58 -33.92 17.57
C LYS A 475 9.06 -33.97 17.54
N PHE A 476 8.43 -33.08 16.78
CA PHE A 476 6.98 -33.11 16.58
C PHE A 476 6.55 -34.11 15.50
N LYS A 477 7.44 -34.47 14.58
CA LYS A 477 7.12 -35.41 13.51
C LYS A 477 6.72 -36.79 14.03
N ASP A 478 7.29 -37.25 15.14
CA ASP A 478 6.91 -38.51 15.79
C ASP A 478 5.45 -38.52 16.29
N LYS A 479 4.80 -37.35 16.32
CA LYS A 479 3.43 -37.12 16.74
C LYS A 479 2.62 -36.73 15.49
N ASN A 480 2.19 -37.72 14.71
CA ASN A 480 1.51 -37.64 13.40
C ASN A 480 0.18 -36.83 13.34
N THR A 481 -0.06 -35.90 14.25
CA THR A 481 -1.30 -35.12 14.39
C THR A 481 -1.20 -33.69 13.85
N TYR A 482 -0.01 -33.22 13.45
CA TYR A 482 0.22 -31.81 13.09
C TYR A 482 0.77 -31.65 11.66
N GLU A 483 0.36 -30.60 10.96
CA GLU A 483 1.05 -30.10 9.78
C GLU A 483 2.24 -29.23 10.23
N LEU A 484 3.45 -29.64 9.87
CA LEU A 484 4.69 -28.96 10.25
C LEU A 484 5.09 -27.95 9.18
N VAL A 485 5.29 -26.70 9.56
CA VAL A 485 5.64 -25.61 8.63
C VAL A 485 7.06 -25.14 8.89
N TYR A 486 7.91 -25.15 7.85
CA TYR A 486 9.27 -24.63 7.94
C TYR A 486 9.38 -23.24 7.33
N LYS A 487 9.85 -22.26 8.10
CA LYS A 487 10.08 -20.90 7.60
C LYS A 487 11.54 -20.74 7.19
N VAL A 488 11.77 -20.32 5.95
CA VAL A 488 13.10 -19.91 5.47
C VAL A 488 13.35 -18.48 5.93
N ASP A 489 14.42 -18.28 6.70
CA ASP A 489 14.78 -17.01 7.34
C ASP A 489 15.43 -16.00 6.38
N LYS A 490 16.08 -16.49 5.32
CA LYS A 490 16.79 -15.69 4.32
C LYS A 490 16.06 -15.62 2.98
N ASN A 491 16.31 -14.53 2.25
CA ASN A 491 15.85 -14.42 0.86
C ASN A 491 16.62 -15.42 -0.01
N ILE A 492 15.91 -16.20 -0.81
CA ILE A 492 16.48 -17.21 -1.70
C ILE A 492 15.98 -17.03 -3.13
N ARG A 493 16.74 -17.51 -4.11
CA ARG A 493 16.30 -17.52 -5.53
C ARG A 493 15.93 -18.90 -6.06
N ASP A 494 16.33 -19.94 -5.35
CA ASP A 494 16.14 -21.35 -5.71
C ASP A 494 16.51 -22.22 -4.50
N ALA A 495 16.32 -23.54 -4.58
CA ALA A 495 16.75 -24.52 -3.60
C ALA A 495 17.33 -25.77 -4.27
N HIS A 496 18.43 -26.32 -3.74
CA HIS A 496 18.95 -27.61 -4.19
C HIS A 496 17.96 -28.73 -3.87
N ASP A 497 17.86 -29.73 -4.76
CA ASP A 497 17.00 -30.91 -4.56
C ASP A 497 17.26 -31.59 -3.21
N SER A 498 18.53 -31.71 -2.82
CA SER A 498 18.92 -32.30 -1.54
C SER A 498 18.40 -31.50 -0.35
N ALA A 499 18.39 -30.17 -0.43
CA ALA A 499 17.84 -29.31 0.61
C ALA A 499 16.32 -29.50 0.72
N VAL A 500 15.61 -29.51 -0.41
CA VAL A 500 14.15 -29.70 -0.43
C VAL A 500 13.75 -31.09 0.05
N GLN A 501 14.48 -32.14 -0.36
CA GLN A 501 14.29 -33.50 0.15
C GLN A 501 14.52 -33.57 1.66
N ASN A 502 15.54 -32.87 2.18
CA ASN A 502 15.78 -32.77 3.61
C ASN A 502 14.60 -32.09 4.33
N ILE A 503 14.10 -30.95 3.82
CA ILE A 503 12.92 -30.27 4.39
C ILE A 503 11.72 -31.21 4.51
N LYS A 504 11.44 -32.02 3.48
CA LYS A 504 10.34 -33.02 3.52
C LYS A 504 10.49 -34.05 4.64
N THR A 505 11.70 -34.26 5.14
CA THR A 505 11.91 -35.18 6.26
C THR A 505 11.40 -34.62 7.59
N PHE A 506 11.08 -33.33 7.69
CA PHE A 506 10.61 -32.72 8.94
C PHE A 506 9.50 -31.67 8.78
N ALA A 507 9.13 -31.27 7.56
CA ALA A 507 8.07 -30.29 7.30
C ALA A 507 7.14 -30.75 6.15
N ASN A 508 5.90 -30.29 6.23
CA ASN A 508 4.82 -30.49 5.27
C ASN A 508 4.67 -29.31 4.31
N SER A 509 4.94 -28.08 4.76
CA SER A 509 4.84 -26.84 3.99
C SER A 509 5.96 -25.85 4.37
N VAL A 510 6.17 -24.83 3.53
CA VAL A 510 7.26 -23.87 3.66
C VAL A 510 6.76 -22.43 3.62
N VAL A 511 7.30 -21.58 4.50
CA VAL A 511 7.10 -20.12 4.44
C VAL A 511 8.35 -19.46 3.85
N VAL A 512 8.16 -18.57 2.87
CA VAL A 512 9.23 -17.74 2.28
C VAL A 512 8.85 -16.27 2.25
N SER A 513 9.85 -15.39 2.13
CA SER A 513 9.62 -13.95 1.98
C SER A 513 9.12 -13.57 0.59
N LYS A 514 8.43 -12.42 0.46
CA LYS A 514 8.06 -11.82 -0.84
C LYS A 514 9.25 -11.71 -1.81
N ALA A 515 10.41 -11.27 -1.31
CA ALA A 515 11.63 -11.12 -2.10
C ALA A 515 12.19 -12.45 -2.62
N SER A 516 11.85 -13.58 -1.99
CA SER A 516 12.22 -14.91 -2.48
C SER A 516 11.36 -15.37 -3.66
N VAL A 517 10.33 -14.60 -4.05
CA VAL A 517 9.47 -14.88 -5.20
C VAL A 517 9.67 -13.81 -6.27
N PHE A 518 9.54 -12.55 -5.88
CA PHE A 518 9.81 -11.40 -6.73
C PHE A 518 10.88 -10.52 -6.08
N PRO A 519 12.16 -10.68 -6.45
CA PRO A 519 13.24 -9.85 -5.95
C PRO A 519 13.05 -8.39 -6.33
N GLU A 520 13.33 -7.49 -5.40
CA GLU A 520 13.19 -6.05 -5.60
C GLU A 520 14.55 -5.34 -5.66
N ASN A 521 14.66 -4.34 -6.54
CA ASN A 521 15.81 -3.46 -6.62
C ASN A 521 15.34 -2.00 -6.63
N GLN A 522 15.56 -1.29 -5.53
CA GLN A 522 15.07 0.08 -5.32
C GLN A 522 13.55 0.19 -5.65
N ALA A 523 12.75 -0.69 -5.05
CA ALA A 523 11.29 -0.78 -5.22
C ALA A 523 10.81 -1.06 -6.65
N LEU A 524 11.66 -1.61 -7.53
CA LEU A 524 11.25 -2.19 -8.82
C LEU A 524 11.48 -3.69 -8.81
N LEU A 525 10.58 -4.47 -9.41
CA LEU A 525 10.76 -5.91 -9.54
C LEU A 525 11.91 -6.23 -10.51
N ALA A 526 12.96 -6.87 -9.99
CA ALA A 526 14.15 -7.25 -10.74
C ALA A 526 14.01 -8.59 -11.49
N GLY A 527 13.02 -9.40 -11.13
CA GLY A 527 12.74 -10.68 -11.78
C GLY A 527 11.71 -11.51 -11.01
N ALA A 528 11.54 -12.76 -11.44
CA ALA A 528 10.87 -13.82 -10.68
C ALA A 528 11.90 -14.91 -10.38
N THR A 529 11.75 -15.59 -9.26
CA THR A 529 12.55 -16.76 -8.88
C THR A 529 11.82 -18.06 -9.23
N ASP A 530 12.56 -19.17 -9.21
CA ASP A 530 11.98 -20.51 -9.32
C ASP A 530 11.64 -21.10 -7.94
N THR A 531 11.73 -20.33 -6.85
CA THR A 531 11.60 -20.86 -5.49
C THR A 531 10.26 -21.54 -5.25
N VAL A 532 9.14 -20.93 -5.67
CA VAL A 532 7.80 -21.48 -5.47
C VAL A 532 7.62 -22.76 -6.29
N SER A 533 7.89 -22.70 -7.59
CA SER A 533 7.76 -23.85 -8.50
C SER A 533 8.68 -24.99 -8.10
N LYS A 534 9.90 -24.69 -7.63
CA LYS A 534 10.85 -25.67 -7.11
C LYS A 534 10.30 -26.41 -5.90
N LEU A 535 9.84 -25.72 -4.86
CA LEU A 535 9.29 -26.34 -3.66
C LEU A 535 8.02 -27.15 -3.97
N GLN A 536 7.14 -26.62 -4.82
CA GLN A 536 5.91 -27.30 -5.24
C GLN A 536 6.18 -28.55 -6.09
N SER A 537 7.26 -28.59 -6.88
CA SER A 537 7.65 -29.80 -7.63
C SER A 537 7.90 -31.00 -6.71
N PHE A 538 8.29 -30.73 -5.45
CA PHE A 538 8.47 -31.71 -4.38
C PHE A 538 7.21 -31.93 -3.52
N LYS A 539 6.07 -31.36 -3.90
CA LYS A 539 4.79 -31.41 -3.17
C LYS A 539 4.84 -30.72 -1.80
N LEU A 540 5.65 -29.67 -1.65
CA LEU A 540 5.60 -28.78 -0.49
C LEU A 540 4.77 -27.54 -0.85
N PRO A 541 3.62 -27.31 -0.19
CA PRO A 541 2.90 -26.05 -0.29
C PRO A 541 3.77 -24.88 0.19
N VAL A 542 3.63 -23.73 -0.46
CA VAL A 542 4.42 -22.53 -0.21
C VAL A 542 3.51 -21.38 0.23
N TYR A 543 3.75 -20.88 1.43
CA TYR A 543 3.11 -19.69 1.97
C TYR A 543 4.09 -18.52 1.89
N VAL A 544 3.60 -17.33 1.53
CA VAL A 544 4.46 -16.14 1.37
C VAL A 544 4.10 -15.08 2.40
N GLU A 545 5.13 -14.47 3.01
CA GLU A 545 4.98 -13.38 3.96
C GLU A 545 5.85 -12.15 3.63
N THR A 546 5.51 -10.94 4.08
CA THR A 546 4.23 -10.50 4.67
C THR A 546 3.53 -9.55 3.70
N PHE A 547 2.24 -9.76 3.47
CA PHE A 547 1.41 -8.84 2.68
C PHE A 547 0.83 -7.74 3.57
N GLN A 548 0.94 -6.51 3.10
CA GLN A 548 0.60 -5.29 3.84
C GLN A 548 -0.12 -4.31 2.91
N ASN A 549 -1.03 -3.51 3.46
CA ASN A 549 -1.83 -2.56 2.69
C ASN A 549 -1.11 -1.22 2.52
N GLU A 550 -0.23 -0.84 3.44
CA GLU A 550 0.47 0.44 3.40
C GLU A 550 1.26 0.59 2.08
N PHE A 551 0.96 1.62 1.29
CA PHE A 551 1.43 1.76 -0.10
C PHE A 551 2.96 1.77 -0.30
N VAL A 552 3.74 1.98 0.77
CA VAL A 552 5.21 1.93 0.77
C VAL A 552 5.76 0.51 0.95
N SER A 553 4.91 -0.48 1.26
CA SER A 553 5.31 -1.88 1.47
C SER A 553 5.46 -2.67 0.19
N GLN A 554 5.02 -2.11 -0.94
CA GLN A 554 4.99 -2.77 -2.24
C GLN A 554 5.96 -2.11 -3.23
N ALA A 555 6.51 -2.89 -4.15
CA ALA A 555 7.21 -2.37 -5.32
C ALA A 555 6.28 -1.53 -6.21
N TRP A 556 6.83 -0.59 -6.97
CA TRP A 556 6.08 0.27 -7.90
C TRP A 556 5.31 -0.53 -8.95
N ASP A 557 5.80 -1.72 -9.31
CA ASP A 557 5.14 -2.63 -10.25
C ASP A 557 3.76 -3.09 -9.77
N PHE A 558 3.51 -3.07 -8.45
CA PHE A 558 2.20 -3.38 -7.86
C PHE A 558 1.28 -2.17 -7.75
N LEU A 559 1.70 -1.00 -8.28
CA LEU A 559 0.84 0.18 -8.46
C LEU A 559 0.23 0.70 -7.14
N SER A 560 0.94 0.49 -6.03
CA SER A 560 0.47 0.82 -4.67
C SER A 560 -0.89 0.18 -4.32
N ASP A 561 -1.24 -0.95 -4.95
CA ASP A 561 -2.48 -1.68 -4.69
C ASP A 561 -2.17 -3.08 -4.15
N ALA A 562 -2.49 -3.32 -2.88
CA ALA A 562 -2.29 -4.61 -2.23
C ALA A 562 -3.05 -5.76 -2.92
N THR A 563 -4.15 -5.47 -3.60
CA THR A 563 -4.89 -6.47 -4.40
C THR A 563 -4.10 -6.89 -5.64
N VAL A 564 -3.40 -5.94 -6.30
CA VAL A 564 -2.51 -6.24 -7.44
C VAL A 564 -1.30 -7.06 -7.00
N GLU A 565 -0.73 -6.74 -5.83
CA GLU A 565 0.33 -7.54 -5.22
C GLU A 565 -0.15 -8.97 -4.96
N ILE A 566 -1.23 -9.14 -4.18
CA ILE A 566 -1.80 -10.47 -3.88
C ILE A 566 -2.10 -11.23 -5.17
N ASN A 567 -2.70 -10.58 -6.18
CA ASN A 567 -3.00 -11.21 -7.45
C ASN A 567 -1.76 -11.74 -8.17
N SER A 568 -0.67 -10.98 -8.14
CA SER A 568 0.57 -11.36 -8.83
C SER A 568 1.26 -12.54 -8.15
N PHE A 569 1.20 -12.65 -6.82
CA PHE A 569 1.70 -13.82 -6.10
C PHE A 569 0.79 -15.05 -6.27
N VAL A 570 -0.53 -14.87 -6.18
CA VAL A 570 -1.48 -15.99 -6.25
C VAL A 570 -1.65 -16.51 -7.67
N MET A 571 -1.87 -15.65 -8.66
CA MET A 571 -2.10 -16.08 -10.04
C MET A 571 -0.80 -16.16 -10.85
N GLY A 572 0.19 -15.33 -10.54
CA GLY A 572 1.46 -15.28 -11.27
C GLY A 572 2.48 -16.31 -10.76
N ALA A 573 2.74 -16.29 -9.45
CA ALA A 573 3.67 -17.24 -8.82
C ALA A 573 3.00 -18.52 -8.31
N ASN A 574 1.67 -18.62 -8.37
CA ASN A 574 0.90 -19.79 -7.92
C ASN A 574 1.17 -20.19 -6.46
N VAL A 575 1.29 -19.22 -5.55
CA VAL A 575 1.51 -19.50 -4.12
C VAL A 575 0.29 -20.18 -3.48
N ASP A 576 0.53 -21.09 -2.53
CA ASP A 576 -0.54 -21.85 -1.86
C ASP A 576 -1.22 -21.04 -0.74
N GLY A 577 -0.57 -19.97 -0.26
CA GLY A 577 -1.13 -19.10 0.77
C GLY A 577 -0.39 -17.80 0.98
N VAL A 578 -1.07 -16.85 1.61
CA VAL A 578 -0.57 -15.52 1.93
C VAL A 578 -0.66 -15.29 3.43
N ILE A 579 0.43 -14.81 4.02
CA ILE A 579 0.49 -14.38 5.42
C ILE A 579 0.41 -12.86 5.44
N THR A 580 -0.58 -12.30 6.14
CA THR A 580 -0.88 -10.86 6.05
C THR A 580 -1.26 -10.24 7.39
N ASP A 581 -0.89 -8.96 7.53
CA ASP A 581 -1.33 -8.11 8.64
C ASP A 581 -2.79 -7.61 8.44
N PHE A 582 -3.34 -7.75 7.23
CA PHE A 582 -4.66 -7.27 6.82
C PHE A 582 -5.53 -8.39 6.21
N PRO A 583 -6.04 -9.34 7.03
CA PRO A 583 -6.83 -10.47 6.55
C PRO A 583 -8.02 -10.08 5.67
N LYS A 584 -8.65 -8.92 5.93
CA LYS A 584 -9.78 -8.41 5.16
C LYS A 584 -9.48 -8.24 3.68
N THR A 585 -8.30 -7.73 3.33
CA THR A 585 -7.87 -7.52 1.93
C THR A 585 -7.73 -8.86 1.22
N ALA A 586 -6.98 -9.80 1.82
CA ALA A 586 -6.74 -11.12 1.23
C ALA A 586 -8.01 -11.98 1.15
N ALA A 587 -8.84 -11.94 2.19
CA ALA A 587 -10.10 -12.67 2.23
C ALA A 587 -11.14 -12.10 1.24
N ARG A 588 -11.16 -10.78 1.02
CA ARG A 588 -11.95 -10.15 -0.05
C ARG A 588 -11.43 -10.59 -1.42
N TYR A 589 -10.11 -10.54 -1.64
CA TYR A 589 -9.49 -10.96 -2.89
C TYR A 589 -9.97 -12.35 -3.33
N LYS A 590 -9.98 -13.34 -2.43
CA LYS A 590 -10.46 -14.71 -2.74
C LYS A 590 -11.86 -14.79 -3.33
N ARG A 591 -12.74 -13.83 -3.01
CA ARG A 591 -14.16 -13.82 -3.40
C ARG A 591 -14.41 -13.00 -4.67
N ASN A 592 -13.38 -12.36 -5.22
CA ASN A 592 -13.54 -11.50 -6.39
C ASN A 592 -13.95 -12.33 -7.61
N ARG A 593 -14.88 -11.78 -8.40
CA ARG A 593 -15.52 -12.54 -9.48
C ARG A 593 -14.69 -12.69 -10.75
N CYS A 594 -13.51 -12.08 -10.77
CA CYS A 594 -12.60 -12.12 -11.91
C CYS A 594 -11.64 -13.31 -11.84
N LEU A 595 -11.52 -14.01 -10.70
CA LEU A 595 -10.56 -15.11 -10.48
C LEU A 595 -10.89 -16.44 -11.17
N GLY A 596 -12.01 -16.53 -11.88
CA GLY A 596 -12.44 -17.73 -12.60
C GLY A 596 -12.69 -17.53 -14.09
N LEU A 597 -12.34 -16.36 -14.64
CA LEU A 597 -12.71 -16.00 -16.01
C LEU A 597 -11.78 -16.59 -17.08
N GLY A 598 -10.64 -17.18 -16.70
CA GLY A 598 -9.72 -17.81 -17.65
C GLY A 598 -9.25 -16.81 -18.72
N ASN A 599 -9.51 -17.11 -19.99
CA ASN A 599 -9.16 -16.21 -21.11
C ASN A 599 -9.99 -14.90 -21.14
N GLU A 600 -11.11 -14.85 -20.41
CA GLU A 600 -11.92 -13.64 -20.23
C GLU A 600 -11.46 -12.80 -19.04
N THR A 601 -10.35 -13.18 -18.38
CA THR A 601 -9.79 -12.39 -17.28
C THR A 601 -9.46 -10.98 -17.79
N PRO A 602 -9.99 -9.93 -17.17
CA PRO A 602 -9.75 -8.57 -17.62
C PRO A 602 -8.31 -8.15 -17.38
N SER A 603 -7.82 -7.20 -18.18
CA SER A 603 -6.43 -6.73 -18.10
C SER A 603 -6.03 -6.11 -16.77
N TYR A 604 -6.96 -5.49 -16.04
CA TYR A 604 -6.76 -4.98 -14.67
C TYR A 604 -6.64 -6.08 -13.60
N MET A 605 -6.83 -7.35 -13.98
CA MET A 605 -6.54 -8.54 -13.16
C MET A 605 -5.40 -9.38 -13.73
N SER A 606 -4.67 -8.87 -14.73
CA SER A 606 -3.45 -9.50 -15.22
C SER A 606 -2.36 -9.48 -14.15
N THR A 607 -1.53 -10.51 -14.16
CA THR A 607 -0.39 -10.60 -13.24
C THR A 607 0.71 -9.65 -13.69
N VAL A 608 1.31 -8.93 -12.73
CA VAL A 608 2.45 -8.07 -12.98
C VAL A 608 3.59 -8.88 -13.59
N GLN A 609 4.20 -8.34 -14.65
CA GLN A 609 5.38 -8.92 -15.27
C GLN A 609 6.63 -8.28 -14.66
N PRO A 610 7.47 -9.04 -13.92
CA PRO A 610 8.71 -8.49 -13.39
C PRO A 610 9.59 -7.90 -14.49
N ARG A 611 10.33 -6.83 -14.17
CA ARG A 611 11.16 -6.04 -15.11
C ARG A 611 10.39 -5.28 -16.19
N SER A 612 9.06 -5.36 -16.26
CA SER A 612 8.27 -4.62 -17.24
C SER A 612 8.40 -3.11 -17.08
N LEU A 613 8.55 -2.60 -15.85
CA LEU A 613 8.79 -1.18 -15.62
C LEU A 613 10.24 -0.76 -15.93
N MET A 614 11.21 -1.68 -15.79
CA MET A 614 12.62 -1.38 -16.05
C MET A 614 12.89 -0.99 -17.51
N GLN A 615 12.07 -1.42 -18.46
CA GLN A 615 12.22 -1.05 -19.87
C GLN A 615 11.94 0.45 -20.13
N PHE A 616 11.25 1.12 -19.19
CA PHE A 616 10.95 2.55 -19.26
C PHE A 616 11.89 3.39 -18.39
N VAL A 617 12.88 2.78 -17.73
CA VAL A 617 13.86 3.51 -16.92
C VAL A 617 15.05 3.89 -17.79
N THR A 618 15.39 5.18 -17.82
CA THR A 618 16.58 5.62 -18.59
C THR A 618 17.87 5.18 -17.93
N GLN A 619 18.96 5.11 -18.69
CA GLN A 619 20.26 4.64 -18.20
C GLN A 619 20.76 5.42 -16.97
N THR A 620 20.44 6.71 -16.88
CA THR A 620 20.83 7.57 -15.75
C THR A 620 20.10 7.20 -14.45
N TYR A 621 18.87 6.68 -14.55
CA TYR A 621 18.03 6.29 -13.40
C TYR A 621 17.98 4.78 -13.15
N MET A 622 18.70 3.98 -13.95
CA MET A 622 18.77 2.54 -13.78
C MET A 622 19.38 2.16 -12.42
N PRO A 623 18.70 1.32 -11.61
CA PRO A 623 19.28 0.83 -10.37
C PRO A 623 20.58 0.05 -10.61
N PRO A 624 21.55 0.11 -9.69
CA PRO A 624 22.75 -0.72 -9.79
C PRO A 624 22.38 -2.20 -9.73
N VAL A 625 23.10 -3.04 -10.48
CA VAL A 625 22.88 -4.49 -10.48
C VAL A 625 23.15 -5.04 -9.08
N GLN A 626 22.16 -5.72 -8.50
CA GLN A 626 22.31 -6.42 -7.23
C GLN A 626 22.78 -7.86 -7.45
N ALA A 627 23.54 -8.38 -6.49
CA ALA A 627 23.90 -9.79 -6.48
C ALA A 627 22.63 -10.64 -6.36
N PRO A 628 22.53 -11.77 -7.08
CA PRO A 628 21.38 -12.66 -6.96
C PRO A 628 21.31 -13.23 -5.54
N TYR A 629 20.11 -13.46 -5.03
CA TYR A 629 19.92 -14.12 -3.75
C TYR A 629 20.56 -15.52 -3.75
N PRO A 630 20.97 -16.03 -2.58
CA PRO A 630 21.55 -17.36 -2.47
C PRO A 630 20.56 -18.46 -2.89
N VAL A 631 21.12 -19.61 -3.26
CA VAL A 631 20.35 -20.85 -3.43
C VAL A 631 20.32 -21.57 -2.09
N LEU A 632 19.16 -22.07 -1.67
CA LEU A 632 19.03 -22.82 -0.43
C LEU A 632 19.77 -24.17 -0.56
N ALA A 633 20.85 -24.33 0.18
CA ALA A 633 21.69 -25.51 0.17
C ALA A 633 21.36 -26.43 1.36
N ASN A 634 21.77 -27.70 1.28
CA ASN A 634 21.52 -28.66 2.36
C ASN A 634 22.19 -28.24 3.68
N SER A 635 23.33 -27.54 3.64
CA SER A 635 23.99 -26.99 4.84
C SER A 635 23.16 -25.93 5.57
N ASP A 636 22.18 -25.32 4.89
CA ASP A 636 21.28 -24.32 5.47
C ASP A 636 20.07 -24.96 6.18
N VAL A 637 19.93 -26.28 6.07
CA VAL A 637 18.75 -27.04 6.53
C VAL A 637 19.18 -28.17 7.47
N ALA A 638 20.32 -28.78 7.18
CA ALA A 638 20.89 -29.89 7.93
C ALA A 638 21.62 -29.38 9.18
N GLU A 639 21.01 -29.59 10.34
CA GLU A 639 21.62 -29.28 11.63
C GLU A 639 21.89 -30.55 12.46
N PRO A 640 22.94 -30.54 13.30
CA PRO A 640 23.22 -31.65 14.20
C PRO A 640 22.08 -31.87 15.22
N PRO A 641 21.93 -33.10 15.77
CA PRO A 641 20.90 -33.42 16.75
C PRO A 641 20.97 -32.50 17.98
N LEU A 642 19.81 -32.18 18.56
CA LEU A 642 19.76 -31.36 19.78
C LEU A 642 20.60 -31.99 20.89
N PRO A 643 21.41 -31.19 21.62
CA PRO A 643 22.15 -31.70 22.77
C PRO A 643 21.19 -32.24 23.84
N PRO A 644 21.57 -33.30 24.57
CA PRO A 644 20.74 -33.88 25.63
C PRO A 644 20.51 -32.87 26.76
N VAL A 645 19.27 -32.84 27.26
CA VAL A 645 18.84 -31.95 28.35
C VAL A 645 19.38 -32.49 29.68
N SER A 646 20.32 -31.79 30.31
CA SER A 646 20.79 -32.10 31.66
C SER A 646 20.05 -31.25 32.70
N VAL A 647 19.27 -31.90 33.57
CA VAL A 647 18.64 -31.25 34.73
C VAL A 647 19.73 -31.07 35.79
N GLY A 648 20.21 -29.84 35.98
CA GLY A 648 21.19 -29.52 37.02
C GLY A 648 20.58 -29.53 38.42
N ALA A 649 21.18 -30.29 39.33
CA ALA A 649 20.89 -30.25 40.77
C ALA A 649 21.23 -28.87 41.38
N PRO A 650 20.58 -28.44 42.49
CA PRO A 650 20.80 -27.12 43.07
C PRO A 650 22.19 -27.05 43.71
N THR A 651 23.05 -26.14 43.24
CA THR A 651 24.37 -25.91 43.83
C THR A 651 24.32 -24.88 44.95
N SER A 652 24.91 -25.29 46.07
CA SER A 652 25.19 -24.55 47.30
C SER A 652 26.05 -23.31 47.07
N ARG A 653 25.77 -22.26 47.85
CA ARG A 653 26.56 -21.03 48.00
C ARG A 653 28.02 -21.36 48.34
N LEU A 654 28.95 -20.73 47.61
CA LEU A 654 30.32 -20.48 48.07
C LEU A 654 30.69 -19.03 47.82
N SER A 655 31.35 -18.48 48.84
CA SER A 655 31.73 -17.10 49.08
C SER A 655 33.05 -16.70 48.39
N GLY A 656 33.14 -15.42 48.05
CA GLY A 656 34.36 -14.63 48.23
C GLY A 656 35.23 -14.39 46.99
N GLY A 657 35.54 -13.11 46.73
CA GLY A 657 36.58 -12.70 45.79
C GLY A 657 36.42 -11.27 45.27
N SER A 658 36.74 -10.29 46.10
CA SER A 658 36.83 -8.87 45.73
C SER A 658 38.02 -8.59 44.80
N SER A 659 37.81 -7.84 43.72
CA SER A 659 38.87 -7.04 43.09
C SER A 659 38.27 -5.78 42.45
N SER A 660 38.64 -4.66 43.05
CA SER A 660 38.41 -3.28 42.64
C SER A 660 39.29 -2.90 41.43
N VAL A 661 38.71 -2.25 40.41
CA VAL A 661 39.45 -1.30 39.56
C VAL A 661 38.54 -0.12 39.19
N ASN A 662 39.14 1.07 39.33
CA ASN A 662 38.58 2.41 39.32
C ASN A 662 37.86 2.84 38.04
N MET A 663 36.76 3.57 38.25
CA MET A 663 36.26 4.63 37.39
C MET A 663 37.21 5.83 37.41
N ASN A 664 37.50 6.39 36.23
CA ASN A 664 37.37 7.83 35.94
C ASN A 664 37.97 8.09 34.56
N THR A 665 37.13 8.53 33.62
CA THR A 665 37.32 9.73 32.76
C THR A 665 36.40 9.62 31.55
N LEU A 666 35.32 10.41 31.52
CA LEU A 666 35.17 11.51 30.57
C LEU A 666 33.79 12.14 30.75
N ASP A 667 33.86 13.46 30.81
CA ASP A 667 32.88 14.43 31.22
C ASP A 667 32.07 14.96 30.02
N ASP A 668 30.93 15.54 30.37
CA ASP A 668 30.00 16.41 29.67
C ASP A 668 30.31 16.93 28.26
N SER A 669 29.31 16.82 27.38
CA SER A 669 28.84 17.96 26.56
C SER A 669 27.48 17.68 25.90
N LEU A 670 26.41 18.08 26.60
CA LEU A 670 25.12 18.43 26.00
C LEU A 670 25.05 19.96 25.93
N THR A 671 24.91 20.54 24.72
CA THR A 671 23.91 21.58 24.38
C THR A 671 24.15 22.20 22.99
N ASN A 672 23.03 22.50 22.32
CA ASN A 672 22.81 23.37 21.15
C ASN A 672 23.29 22.95 19.75
N PHE A 673 22.33 22.71 18.86
CA PHE A 673 22.12 23.33 17.53
C PHE A 673 20.70 22.88 17.07
N GLY A 674 19.76 23.71 16.65
CA GLY A 674 19.87 24.84 15.72
C GLY A 674 19.36 24.38 14.35
N VAL A 675 18.16 24.84 13.95
CA VAL A 675 17.45 24.50 12.71
C VAL A 675 18.23 24.96 11.47
N ALA A 676 18.48 24.06 10.51
CA ALA A 676 18.75 24.37 9.10
C ALA A 676 18.53 23.15 8.19
N GLU A 677 17.78 23.36 7.11
CA GLU A 677 17.51 22.43 6.01
C GLU A 677 18.75 22.26 5.11
N THR A 678 19.13 21.03 4.76
CA THR A 678 19.94 20.69 3.56
C THR A 678 19.78 19.20 3.21
N PRO A 679 20.00 18.80 1.93
CA PRO A 679 19.46 17.56 1.34
C PRO A 679 20.30 16.33 1.67
N LEU A 680 19.60 15.19 1.84
CA LEU A 680 20.15 13.87 2.16
C LEU A 680 21.04 13.33 1.03
N ALA A 681 22.31 13.09 1.35
CA ALA A 681 23.24 12.30 0.54
C ALA A 681 23.04 10.79 0.78
N PRO A 682 23.36 9.92 -0.20
CA PRO A 682 23.11 8.48 -0.10
C PRO A 682 24.07 7.77 0.87
N PRO A 683 23.65 6.66 1.52
CA PRO A 683 24.49 5.95 2.48
C PRO A 683 25.62 5.17 1.76
N VAL A 684 26.84 5.33 2.29
CA VAL A 684 28.05 4.60 1.90
C VAL A 684 27.99 3.15 2.44
N PRO A 685 28.49 2.13 1.72
CA PRO A 685 28.38 0.73 2.16
C PRO A 685 29.28 0.44 3.36
N VAL A 686 28.69 -0.04 4.46
CA VAL A 686 29.43 -0.59 5.61
C VAL A 686 29.91 -2.01 5.27
N ARG A 687 31.22 -2.25 5.35
CA ARG A 687 31.83 -3.58 5.23
C ARG A 687 31.34 -4.50 6.35
N VAL A 688 30.80 -5.65 5.98
CA VAL A 688 30.44 -6.76 6.88
C VAL A 688 31.71 -7.50 7.33
N PRO A 689 32.01 -7.65 8.63
CA PRO A 689 33.03 -8.57 9.11
C PRO A 689 32.50 -10.01 9.05
N THR A 690 33.31 -10.92 8.52
CA THR A 690 33.03 -12.36 8.48
C THR A 690 33.24 -12.99 9.86
N SER A 691 32.18 -13.51 10.48
CA SER A 691 32.27 -14.34 11.70
C SER A 691 32.28 -15.83 11.34
N ARG A 692 33.30 -16.56 11.81
CA ARG A 692 33.41 -18.02 11.75
C ARG A 692 32.43 -18.70 12.75
N PRO A 693 31.99 -19.94 12.49
CA PRO A 693 31.06 -20.66 13.35
C PRO A 693 31.79 -21.35 14.51
N GLY A 694 31.21 -21.29 15.72
CA GLY A 694 31.70 -22.03 16.88
C GLY A 694 31.61 -21.26 18.19
N GLY A 695 30.40 -20.97 18.67
CA GLY A 695 30.15 -20.50 20.02
C GLY A 695 29.10 -21.39 20.67
N GLY A 696 29.51 -22.20 21.66
CA GLY A 696 28.60 -23.07 22.40
C GLY A 696 27.54 -22.29 23.18
N LEU A 697 26.33 -22.85 23.26
CA LEU A 697 25.19 -22.31 24.01
C LEU A 697 25.58 -21.93 25.45
N SER A 698 25.31 -20.68 25.83
CA SER A 698 25.33 -20.22 27.23
C SER A 698 24.45 -21.12 28.11
N ILE A 699 24.85 -21.33 29.37
CA ILE A 699 24.12 -22.14 30.37
C ILE A 699 22.66 -21.68 30.52
N THR A 700 22.39 -20.39 30.34
CA THR A 700 21.04 -19.81 30.40
C THR A 700 20.15 -20.26 29.23
N MET A 701 20.70 -20.52 28.04
CA MET A 701 19.93 -21.08 26.93
C MET A 701 19.66 -22.58 27.15
N ARG A 702 20.64 -23.34 27.68
CA ARG A 702 20.47 -24.78 27.96
C ARG A 702 19.33 -25.11 28.92
N ASN A 703 19.15 -24.32 29.99
CA ASN A 703 18.03 -24.50 30.92
C ASN A 703 16.68 -24.15 30.27
N LYS A 704 16.64 -23.15 29.38
CA LYS A 704 15.42 -22.76 28.64
C LYS A 704 15.00 -23.80 27.60
N TRP A 705 15.94 -24.54 27.03
CA TRP A 705 15.65 -25.70 26.18
C TRP A 705 14.98 -26.84 26.97
N ALA A 706 15.34 -27.03 28.25
CA ALA A 706 14.68 -27.99 29.12
C ALA A 706 13.21 -27.59 29.38
N ASP A 707 12.95 -26.31 29.62
CA ASP A 707 11.61 -25.79 29.87
C ASP A 707 10.73 -25.79 28.61
N LEU A 708 11.27 -25.39 27.45
CA LEU A 708 10.57 -25.52 26.18
C LEU A 708 10.29 -27.00 25.86
N MET A 709 11.24 -27.91 26.07
CA MET A 709 11.03 -29.35 25.84
C MET A 709 10.05 -29.99 26.83
N SER A 710 10.09 -29.60 28.10
CA SER A 710 9.13 -30.01 29.13
C SER A 710 7.72 -29.50 28.79
N TRP A 711 7.65 -28.28 28.27
CA TRP A 711 6.41 -27.66 27.80
C TRP A 711 5.88 -28.33 26.52
N ILE A 712 6.73 -28.58 25.52
CA ILE A 712 6.40 -29.36 24.33
C ILE A 712 5.86 -30.73 24.74
N ASN A 713 6.51 -31.41 25.68
CA ASN A 713 6.05 -32.70 26.20
C ASN A 713 4.69 -32.62 26.91
N LYS A 714 4.39 -31.51 27.61
CA LYS A 714 3.06 -31.25 28.21
C LYS A 714 1.99 -30.88 27.18
N LEU A 715 2.37 -30.29 26.05
CA LEU A 715 1.46 -29.97 24.95
C LEU A 715 1.14 -31.22 24.11
N LEU A 716 2.05 -32.19 24.11
CA LEU A 716 1.92 -33.49 23.45
C LEU A 716 1.21 -34.57 24.30
N SER A 717 0.95 -34.30 25.58
CA SER A 717 0.19 -35.16 26.52
C SER A 717 -1.22 -34.61 26.73
#